data_AF-A0A290ZPW8-F1
#
_entry.id   AF-A0A290ZPW8-F1
#
_cell.length_a   1.000
_cell.length_b   1.000
_cell.length_c   1.000
_cell.angle_alpha   90.00
_cell.angle_beta   90.00
_cell.angle_gamma   90.00
#
_symmetry.space_group_name_H-M   'P 1'
#
loop_
_entity.id
_entity.type
_entity.pdbx_description
1 polymer ?
#
loop_
_entity_poly.entity_id
_entity_poly.type
_entity_poly.pdbx_seq_one_letter_code
_entity_poly.pdbx_strand_id
1 'polypeptide(L)'
;MLRWTSLLAALTLALAPSPDGANAGGAAQPAGAIEPPGPDLPPAGRSLFDELFGADADGASRLPFPFPALLQRIAQQLDAGQPSGGLSVVLIPLGRSLQRHAAGDVDAFRHPRVVAAVTGEPPAAAPPGHPYLRDRLYVAYHEKAAALEVISYNEAAGRFEFQLVRNYREGAAPEPGYANRTLCLACHHNAAPIFSRQSWDETSASTPVAARLAATGLPYYGLAWRHGVDVPDAIDTAAARANLLGTAQRLWREGCAAPDRKAAVACRAEALRQALRHRLTDGRSTTAERRARRPALVEPLLANWRQRWPAGLAIPDPSLPNRQPFAGIEGGRPQPSDDELRRYADIAAAFDPLALRAPLETWPGRSAADAGRFVAALSMFFSRADVAAIDRALSVLSASPAAATARAAERGNPALAALADGRMASIRHIALSCSGRKTTDHGRLDLDCAGADGARLQARLVLKAGMATGGTADRLVLPGNDAIGAVALKPAANRRQRAGAETMRFIPDRGGRTVRTAGGEAIRRIDIPRPAANAAAPATATLELVADLAPLDVAIDRLAQATLAGRSDALDDLPLRRSALLPALLTDLGTPAPAPPSAAPSAPRLADPPAARDGAWPPELQPFARQCGQCHAAATAFPPGFLRGGDEQVRGRIAACAERMLFRLAMNARPPAARPKTPMPPPPPPMPRPSRNRPTIRR
;
A
#
# COMPACT_ATOMS: atom_id res chain seq x y z
N MET A 1 -31.86 55.46 -41.35
CA MET A 1 -33.17 55.85 -41.94
C MET A 1 -33.43 54.95 -43.15
N LEU A 2 -34.63 54.33 -43.18
CA LEU A 2 -35.27 53.51 -44.25
C LEU A 2 -34.53 52.24 -44.73
N ARG A 3 -34.95 50.99 -44.44
CA ARG A 3 -36.18 50.21 -44.76
C ARG A 3 -36.48 50.10 -46.27
N TRP A 4 -36.72 48.86 -46.72
CA TRP A 4 -37.85 48.26 -47.49
C TRP A 4 -37.65 46.71 -47.40
N THR A 5 -38.44 45.84 -46.74
CA THR A 5 -39.82 45.28 -46.97
C THR A 5 -40.08 44.87 -48.43
N SER A 6 -40.55 43.67 -48.82
CA SER A 6 -41.17 42.54 -48.12
C SER A 6 -41.56 41.42 -49.13
N LEU A 7 -41.62 40.14 -48.65
CA LEU A 7 -42.64 39.07 -48.91
C LEU A 7 -42.76 38.52 -50.38
N LEU A 8 -43.10 37.26 -50.71
CA LEU A 8 -43.56 36.03 -50.07
C LEU A 8 -43.63 34.95 -51.17
N ALA A 9 -43.37 33.67 -50.86
CA ALA A 9 -44.24 32.51 -51.15
C ALA A 9 -43.45 31.19 -51.27
N ALA A 10 -43.95 30.19 -50.54
CA ALA A 10 -43.42 28.84 -50.39
C ALA A 10 -44.01 27.86 -51.42
N LEU A 11 -43.29 26.76 -51.68
CA LEU A 11 -43.91 25.45 -51.90
C LEU A 11 -42.95 24.32 -51.49
N THR A 12 -43.53 23.25 -50.97
CA THR A 12 -42.98 22.19 -50.11
C THR A 12 -42.67 20.87 -50.84
N LEU A 13 -41.98 19.96 -50.12
CA LEU A 13 -41.70 18.51 -50.36
C LEU A 13 -40.49 18.18 -51.26
N ALA A 14 -39.57 17.26 -50.94
CA ALA A 14 -39.57 16.15 -49.98
C ALA A 14 -38.14 15.85 -49.45
N LEU A 15 -38.03 15.49 -48.16
CA LEU A 15 -36.82 14.89 -47.58
C LEU A 15 -36.75 13.41 -47.97
N ALA A 16 -35.66 13.02 -48.63
CA ALA A 16 -35.20 11.64 -48.67
C ALA A 16 -34.19 11.40 -47.54
N PRO A 17 -34.31 10.32 -46.74
CA PRO A 17 -33.32 9.98 -45.73
C PRO A 17 -32.02 9.54 -46.42
N SER A 18 -30.92 10.18 -46.07
CA SER A 18 -29.58 9.75 -46.49
C SER A 18 -29.25 8.42 -45.79
N PRO A 19 -28.64 7.46 -46.51
CA PRO A 19 -28.28 6.17 -45.93
C PRO A 19 -27.20 6.36 -44.86
N ASP A 20 -27.35 5.58 -43.80
CA ASP A 20 -26.56 5.55 -42.59
C ASP A 20 -25.09 5.91 -42.79
N GLY A 21 -24.71 7.03 -42.16
CA GLY A 21 -23.32 7.32 -41.87
C GLY A 21 -22.76 6.18 -41.05
N ALA A 22 -21.87 5.38 -41.66
CA ALA A 22 -21.02 4.43 -40.98
C ALA A 22 -20.42 5.12 -39.75
N ASN A 23 -20.84 4.70 -38.56
CA ASN A 23 -20.19 5.03 -37.31
C ASN A 23 -18.71 4.68 -37.46
N ALA A 24 -17.86 5.70 -37.62
CA ALA A 24 -16.45 5.58 -37.35
C ALA A 24 -16.33 5.10 -35.90
N GLY A 25 -16.07 3.80 -35.73
CA GLY A 25 -15.96 3.16 -34.42
C GLY A 25 -14.89 3.88 -33.61
N GLY A 26 -15.31 4.70 -32.65
CA GLY A 26 -14.41 5.33 -31.70
C GLY A 26 -13.57 4.24 -31.04
N ALA A 27 -12.25 4.37 -31.11
CA ALA A 27 -11.34 3.41 -30.48
C ALA A 27 -11.73 3.23 -29.01
N ALA A 28 -11.99 1.99 -28.60
CA ALA A 28 -12.41 1.68 -27.23
C ALA A 28 -11.36 2.22 -26.24
N GLN A 29 -11.80 3.01 -25.26
CA GLN A 29 -10.91 3.55 -24.23
C GLN A 29 -10.57 2.48 -23.19
N PRO A 30 -9.34 2.47 -22.64
CA PRO A 30 -8.98 1.59 -21.53
C PRO A 30 -9.93 1.75 -20.34
N ALA A 31 -10.30 0.65 -19.70
CA ALA A 31 -11.12 0.69 -18.51
C ALA A 31 -10.29 1.11 -17.30
N GLY A 32 -10.83 1.98 -16.43
CA GLY A 32 -10.14 2.34 -15.18
C GLY A 32 -9.97 1.14 -14.27
N ALA A 33 -8.79 0.90 -13.70
CA ALA A 33 -8.57 -0.26 -12.82
C ALA A 33 -9.35 -0.21 -11.50
N ILE A 34 -9.90 0.95 -11.14
CA ILE A 34 -10.63 1.20 -9.90
C ILE A 34 -12.14 1.20 -10.19
N GLU A 35 -12.91 0.52 -9.34
CA GLU A 35 -14.37 0.50 -9.42
C GLU A 35 -14.99 1.85 -9.09
N PRO A 36 -16.26 2.08 -9.48
CA PRO A 36 -16.99 3.26 -9.05
C PRO A 36 -16.91 3.48 -7.53
N PRO A 37 -16.98 4.74 -7.05
CA PRO A 37 -16.81 5.11 -5.65
C PRO A 37 -17.50 4.20 -4.63
N GLY A 38 -18.74 3.79 -4.91
CA GLY A 38 -19.60 3.11 -3.95
C GLY A 38 -20.05 4.03 -2.81
N PRO A 39 -20.69 3.48 -1.77
CA PRO A 39 -21.20 4.25 -0.63
C PRO A 39 -20.07 4.82 0.25
N ASP A 40 -20.40 5.87 1.01
CA ASP A 40 -19.53 6.50 2.01
C ASP A 40 -19.12 5.52 3.11
N LEU A 41 -20.09 4.76 3.62
CA LEU A 41 -19.83 3.68 4.57
C LEU A 41 -19.22 2.48 3.86
N PRO A 42 -18.35 1.72 4.55
CA PRO A 42 -17.90 0.44 4.04
C PRO A 42 -19.09 -0.49 3.77
N PRO A 43 -19.16 -1.12 2.60
CA PRO A 43 -20.21 -2.12 2.31
C PRO A 43 -20.00 -3.41 3.11
N ALA A 44 -18.77 -3.67 3.57
CA ALA A 44 -18.42 -4.81 4.40
C ALA A 44 -17.21 -4.49 5.28
N GLY A 45 -17.17 -5.07 6.48
CA GLY A 45 -16.08 -4.90 7.44
C GLY A 45 -15.78 -3.44 7.80
N ARG A 46 -14.52 -3.17 8.09
CA ARG A 46 -14.04 -1.86 8.57
C ARG A 46 -12.60 -1.61 8.13
N SER A 47 -12.16 -0.36 8.21
CA SER A 47 -10.78 0.00 7.89
C SER A 47 -9.81 -0.50 8.97
N LEU A 48 -8.53 -0.68 8.60
CA LEU A 48 -7.47 -0.99 9.57
C LEU A 48 -7.33 0.07 10.68
N PHE A 49 -7.69 1.33 10.41
CA PHE A 49 -7.74 2.36 11.45
C PHE A 49 -8.83 2.07 12.49
N ASP A 50 -10.02 1.64 12.06
CA ASP A 50 -11.07 1.18 12.98
C ASP A 50 -10.65 -0.07 13.75
N GLU A 51 -9.89 -0.98 13.13
CA GLU A 51 -9.39 -2.17 13.83
C GLU A 51 -8.39 -1.81 14.95
N LEU A 52 -7.57 -0.78 14.74
CA LEU A 52 -6.58 -0.32 15.73
C LEU A 52 -7.18 0.55 16.83
N PHE A 53 -8.16 1.41 16.48
CA PHE A 53 -8.61 2.52 17.32
C PHE A 53 -10.13 2.60 17.50
N GLY A 54 -10.91 1.69 16.92
CA GLY A 54 -12.35 1.63 17.08
C GLY A 54 -12.74 1.56 18.56
N ALA A 55 -13.95 2.01 18.89
CA ALA A 55 -14.42 2.03 20.27
C ALA A 55 -14.36 0.64 20.92
N ASP A 56 -14.15 0.60 22.23
CA ASP A 56 -14.32 -0.65 22.99
C ASP A 56 -15.79 -1.06 23.10
N ALA A 57 -16.05 -2.19 23.77
CA ALA A 57 -17.41 -2.71 23.96
C ALA A 57 -18.32 -1.74 24.73
N ASP A 58 -17.74 -0.84 25.52
CA ASP A 58 -18.44 0.18 26.31
C ASP A 58 -18.63 1.50 25.54
N GLY A 59 -18.18 1.56 24.28
CA GLY A 59 -18.32 2.73 23.41
C GLY A 59 -17.29 3.84 23.66
N ALA A 60 -16.30 3.62 24.54
CA ALA A 60 -15.27 4.61 24.81
C ALA A 60 -14.25 4.68 23.67
N SER A 61 -13.85 5.91 23.31
CA SER A 61 -12.87 6.14 22.25
C SER A 61 -11.49 5.61 22.68
N ARG A 62 -10.95 4.66 21.90
CA ARG A 62 -9.59 4.14 22.08
C ARG A 62 -8.54 4.98 21.39
N LEU A 63 -8.93 6.12 20.82
CA LEU A 63 -8.05 6.95 20.03
C LEU A 63 -7.09 7.74 20.95
N PRO A 64 -5.77 7.49 20.88
CA PRO A 64 -4.83 8.16 21.78
C PRO A 64 -4.71 9.65 21.45
N PHE A 65 -4.60 10.47 22.48
CA PHE A 65 -4.20 11.87 22.40
C PHE A 65 -3.05 12.10 23.39
N PRO A 66 -2.01 12.91 23.08
CA PRO A 66 -1.82 13.72 21.87
C PRO A 66 -1.36 12.92 20.64
N PHE A 67 -1.22 13.59 19.49
CA PHE A 67 -0.83 12.97 18.21
C PHE A 67 0.39 12.03 18.28
N PRO A 68 1.48 12.35 19.02
CA PRO A 68 2.60 11.42 19.18
C PRO A 68 2.21 10.08 19.82
N ALA A 69 1.23 10.04 20.73
CA ALA A 69 0.75 8.80 21.34
C ALA A 69 0.03 7.90 20.32
N LEU A 70 -0.71 8.52 19.38
CA LEU A 70 -1.31 7.81 18.26
C LEU A 70 -0.24 7.20 17.36
N LEU A 71 0.79 7.97 17.00
CA LEU A 71 1.90 7.46 16.19
C LEU A 71 2.67 6.34 16.90
N GLN A 72 2.90 6.46 18.21
CA GLN A 72 3.53 5.40 19.00
C GLN A 72 2.71 4.11 18.98
N ARG A 73 1.38 4.20 19.06
CA ARG A 73 0.49 3.03 18.98
C ARG A 73 0.56 2.33 17.62
N ILE A 74 0.70 3.10 16.54
CA ILE A 74 0.95 2.56 15.19
C ILE A 74 2.34 1.91 15.13
N ALA A 75 3.38 2.61 15.60
CA ALA A 75 4.77 2.14 15.57
C ALA A 75 4.98 0.82 16.34
N GLN A 76 4.22 0.57 17.40
CA GLN A 76 4.22 -0.72 18.11
C GLN A 76 3.83 -1.92 17.23
N GLN A 77 3.17 -1.71 16.10
CA GLN A 77 2.82 -2.78 15.16
C GLN A 77 3.93 -3.06 14.14
N LEU A 78 5.00 -2.26 14.13
CA LEU A 78 6.00 -2.22 13.06
C LEU A 78 7.37 -2.70 13.57
N ASP A 79 8.20 -3.13 12.64
CA ASP A 79 9.59 -3.46 12.92
C ASP A 79 10.43 -2.18 13.04
N ALA A 80 10.83 -1.88 14.27
CA ALA A 80 11.65 -0.71 14.59
C ALA A 80 13.05 -0.74 13.91
N GLY A 81 13.51 -1.90 13.41
CA GLY A 81 14.78 -2.01 12.68
C GLY A 81 14.72 -1.52 11.23
N GLN A 82 13.54 -1.17 10.71
CA GLN A 82 13.39 -0.62 9.36
C GLN A 82 13.66 0.89 9.33
N PRO A 83 13.96 1.47 8.14
CA PRO A 83 14.08 2.92 7.99
C PRO A 83 12.88 3.67 8.61
N SER A 84 13.17 4.73 9.37
CA SER A 84 12.17 5.50 10.14
C SER A 84 11.32 4.64 11.10
N GLY A 85 11.81 3.48 11.55
CA GLY A 85 11.03 2.53 12.35
C GLY A 85 9.79 1.99 11.62
N GLY A 86 9.77 2.08 10.28
CA GLY A 86 8.63 1.72 9.44
C GLY A 86 7.50 2.75 9.37
N LEU A 87 7.62 3.89 10.04
CA LEU A 87 6.65 4.98 10.03
C LEU A 87 7.31 6.26 9.53
N SER A 88 7.02 6.62 8.28
CA SER A 88 7.59 7.82 7.65
C SER A 88 6.73 9.04 7.97
N VAL A 89 7.34 10.08 8.54
CA VAL A 89 6.65 11.29 9.00
C VAL A 89 7.28 12.52 8.36
N VAL A 90 6.45 13.40 7.80
CA VAL A 90 6.89 14.68 7.21
C VAL A 90 6.03 15.84 7.71
N LEU A 91 6.62 17.03 7.81
CA LEU A 91 5.90 18.29 8.03
C LEU A 91 5.66 18.99 6.71
N ILE A 92 4.45 19.53 6.50
CA ILE A 92 4.01 20.19 5.26
C ILE A 92 3.38 21.53 5.63
N PRO A 93 4.16 22.64 5.66
CA PRO A 93 3.64 23.97 5.96
C PRO A 93 2.70 24.49 4.87
N LEU A 94 3.17 24.50 3.61
CA LEU A 94 2.46 25.09 2.47
C LEU A 94 1.88 24.00 1.56
N GLY A 95 1.11 23.10 2.15
CA GLY A 95 0.57 21.91 1.47
C GLY A 95 -0.66 22.18 0.60
N ARG A 96 -1.17 21.11 -0.04
CA ARG A 96 -2.30 21.17 -1.00
C ARG A 96 -3.61 20.58 -0.47
N SER A 97 -3.66 20.22 0.82
CA SER A 97 -4.86 19.60 1.40
C SER A 97 -6.02 20.58 1.51
N LEU A 98 -7.20 20.04 1.82
CA LEU A 98 -8.38 20.86 2.11
C LEU A 98 -8.11 21.79 3.30
N GLN A 99 -7.40 21.31 4.32
CA GLN A 99 -7.09 22.01 5.57
C GLN A 99 -5.91 23.00 5.48
N ARG A 100 -5.29 23.21 4.31
CA ARG A 100 -4.04 23.98 4.19
C ARG A 100 -4.10 25.43 4.71
N HIS A 101 -5.30 26.02 4.80
CA HIS A 101 -5.49 27.37 5.32
C HIS A 101 -5.95 27.40 6.79
N ALA A 102 -6.00 26.25 7.49
CA ALA A 102 -6.52 26.20 8.86
C ALA A 102 -5.64 26.96 9.86
N ALA A 103 -4.32 27.02 9.64
CA ALA A 103 -3.42 27.89 10.41
C ALA A 103 -3.42 29.35 9.92
N GLY A 104 -3.87 29.61 8.69
CA GLY A 104 -3.53 30.82 7.93
C GLY A 104 -2.15 30.72 7.27
N ASP A 105 -1.97 31.38 6.12
CA ASP A 105 -0.78 31.21 5.26
C ASP A 105 0.51 31.71 5.92
N VAL A 106 0.39 32.70 6.82
CA VAL A 106 1.52 33.30 7.56
C VAL A 106 2.01 32.39 8.69
N ASP A 107 1.07 31.74 9.40
CA ASP A 107 1.39 30.86 10.54
C ASP A 107 1.64 29.40 10.14
N ALA A 108 1.65 29.11 8.83
CA ALA A 108 1.83 27.76 8.27
C ALA A 108 3.09 27.04 8.78
N PHE A 109 4.18 27.78 9.05
CA PHE A 109 5.43 27.22 9.59
C PHE A 109 5.39 26.98 11.10
N ARG A 110 4.53 27.70 11.83
CA ARG A 110 4.31 27.48 13.27
C ARG A 110 3.41 26.27 13.50
N HIS A 111 2.45 26.06 12.61
CA HIS A 111 1.45 25.00 12.70
C HIS A 111 1.37 24.17 11.41
N PRO A 112 2.47 23.50 11.00
CA PRO A 112 2.48 22.72 9.77
C PRO A 112 1.57 21.50 9.89
N ARG A 113 1.00 21.07 8.76
CA ARG A 113 0.31 19.77 8.69
C ARG A 113 1.35 18.66 8.82
N VAL A 114 1.07 17.67 9.66
CA VAL A 114 1.89 16.46 9.76
C VAL A 114 1.27 15.40 8.89
N VAL A 115 2.07 14.66 8.12
CA VAL A 115 1.65 13.44 7.42
C VAL A 115 2.51 12.29 7.90
N ALA A 116 1.87 11.22 8.32
CA ALA A 116 2.49 9.95 8.69
C ALA A 116 1.96 8.83 7.79
N ALA A 117 2.86 8.05 7.20
CA ALA A 117 2.52 6.90 6.37
C ALA A 117 3.25 5.66 6.87
N VAL A 118 2.54 4.54 6.94
CA VAL A 118 3.17 3.26 7.28
C VAL A 118 3.86 2.69 6.05
N THR A 119 5.18 2.83 6.01
CA THR A 119 6.03 2.39 4.89
C THR A 119 6.74 1.07 5.17
N GLY A 120 6.84 0.70 6.46
CA GLY A 120 7.50 -0.51 6.92
C GLY A 120 6.56 -1.66 7.25
N GLU A 121 7.15 -2.85 7.36
CA GLU A 121 6.46 -4.09 7.69
C GLU A 121 6.44 -4.40 9.20
N PRO A 122 5.55 -5.31 9.64
CA PRO A 122 5.63 -5.86 10.99
C PRO A 122 6.93 -6.65 11.22
N PRO A 123 7.33 -6.87 12.48
CA PRO A 123 8.48 -7.72 12.81
C PRO A 123 8.34 -9.11 12.17
N ALA A 124 9.44 -9.70 11.67
CA ALA A 124 9.40 -11.02 11.02
C ALA A 124 8.94 -12.17 11.96
N ALA A 125 9.04 -11.94 13.28
CA ALA A 125 8.56 -12.84 14.33
C ALA A 125 7.12 -12.54 14.78
N ALA A 126 6.43 -11.58 14.16
CA ALA A 126 5.06 -11.25 14.51
C ALA A 126 4.15 -12.49 14.40
N PRO A 127 3.21 -12.67 15.34
CA PRO A 127 2.32 -13.83 15.33
C PRO A 127 1.39 -13.80 14.11
N PRO A 128 0.85 -14.97 13.69
CA PRO A 128 -0.22 -15.00 12.71
C PRO A 128 -1.38 -14.09 13.11
N GLY A 129 -2.01 -13.43 12.12
CA GLY A 129 -3.11 -12.49 12.38
C GLY A 129 -2.68 -11.10 12.85
N HIS A 130 -1.38 -10.84 13.05
CA HIS A 130 -0.87 -9.50 13.34
C HIS A 130 -1.27 -8.50 12.25
N PRO A 131 -1.64 -7.23 12.58
CA PRO A 131 -2.06 -6.24 11.59
C PRO A 131 -1.01 -5.98 10.52
N TYR A 132 -1.44 -5.86 9.26
CA TYR A 132 -0.56 -5.52 8.15
C TYR A 132 -0.87 -4.12 7.61
N LEU A 133 -0.15 -3.14 8.15
CA LEU A 133 -0.42 -1.71 7.93
C LEU A 133 0.39 -1.09 6.78
N ARG A 134 1.45 -1.77 6.32
CA ARG A 134 2.32 -1.28 5.23
C ARG A 134 1.52 -0.95 3.98
N ASP A 135 1.76 0.25 3.46
CA ASP A 135 1.11 0.80 2.27
C ASP A 135 -0.42 0.97 2.42
N ARG A 136 -0.96 0.76 3.62
CA ARG A 136 -2.39 0.63 3.89
C ARG A 136 -2.95 1.63 4.88
N LEU A 137 -2.09 2.29 5.67
CA LEU A 137 -2.51 3.28 6.65
C LEU A 137 -1.72 4.58 6.50
N TYR A 138 -2.46 5.67 6.31
CA TYR A 138 -1.95 7.04 6.19
C TYR A 138 -2.77 7.94 7.10
N VAL A 139 -2.10 8.76 7.90
CA VAL A 139 -2.74 9.66 8.85
C VAL A 139 -2.12 11.05 8.68
N ALA A 140 -2.95 12.06 8.55
CA ALA A 140 -2.52 13.44 8.58
C ALA A 140 -3.14 14.16 9.77
N TYR A 141 -2.37 15.01 10.44
CA TYR A 141 -2.81 15.82 11.57
C TYR A 141 -2.60 17.30 11.29
N HIS A 142 -3.59 18.10 11.65
CA HIS A 142 -3.48 19.55 11.62
C HIS A 142 -4.01 20.15 12.92
N GLU A 143 -3.12 20.74 13.72
CA GLU A 143 -3.42 21.28 15.06
C GLU A 143 -4.53 22.34 15.02
N LYS A 144 -4.40 23.35 14.14
CA LYS A 144 -5.41 24.42 14.03
C LYS A 144 -6.74 23.98 13.43
N ALA A 145 -6.77 22.87 12.68
CA ALA A 145 -8.03 22.26 12.27
C ALA A 145 -8.64 21.39 13.38
N ALA A 146 -7.89 21.07 14.44
CA ALA A 146 -8.22 20.11 15.48
C ALA A 146 -8.74 18.78 14.89
N ALA A 147 -8.06 18.29 13.85
CA ALA A 147 -8.55 17.17 13.06
C ALA A 147 -7.46 16.21 12.58
N LEU A 148 -7.85 14.95 12.40
CA LEU A 148 -7.10 13.94 11.66
C LEU A 148 -7.80 13.62 10.34
N GLU A 149 -7.03 13.50 9.25
CA GLU A 149 -7.50 12.90 7.99
C GLU A 149 -6.83 11.54 7.84
N VAL A 150 -7.61 10.49 7.61
CA VAL A 150 -7.12 9.11 7.58
C VAL A 150 -7.52 8.46 6.26
N ILE A 151 -6.56 7.80 5.63
CA ILE A 151 -6.78 6.90 4.50
C ILE A 151 -6.32 5.52 4.93
N SER A 152 -7.26 4.58 5.01
CA SER A 152 -6.99 3.26 5.58
C SER A 152 -7.63 2.16 4.75
N TYR A 153 -6.87 1.10 4.44
CA TYR A 153 -7.38 -0.06 3.72
C TYR A 153 -8.42 -0.82 4.54
N ASN A 154 -9.46 -1.32 3.89
CA ASN A 154 -10.44 -2.25 4.42
C ASN A 154 -10.35 -3.56 3.62
N GLU A 155 -9.84 -4.61 4.26
CA GLU A 155 -9.65 -5.91 3.60
C GLU A 155 -10.98 -6.54 3.18
N ALA A 156 -12.02 -6.41 4.00
CA ALA A 156 -13.32 -7.02 3.74
C ALA A 156 -14.02 -6.41 2.51
N ALA A 157 -13.92 -5.08 2.34
CA ALA A 157 -14.45 -4.37 1.19
C ALA A 157 -13.48 -4.33 -0.01
N GLY A 158 -12.21 -4.69 0.19
CA GLY A 158 -11.19 -4.67 -0.86
C GLY A 158 -10.79 -3.27 -1.35
N ARG A 159 -11.02 -2.21 -0.54
CA ARG A 159 -10.82 -0.81 -0.95
C ARG A 159 -10.23 0.04 0.18
N PHE A 160 -9.70 1.22 -0.16
CA PHE A 160 -9.38 2.23 0.85
C PHE A 160 -10.62 2.99 1.29
N GLU A 161 -10.69 3.26 2.58
CA GLU A 161 -11.68 4.10 3.22
C GLU A 161 -11.06 5.44 3.62
N PHE A 162 -11.90 6.47 3.60
CA PHE A 162 -11.54 7.84 3.96
C PHE A 162 -12.28 8.21 5.24
N GLN A 163 -11.53 8.61 6.27
CA GLN A 163 -12.07 8.95 7.58
C GLN A 163 -11.56 10.31 8.02
N LEU A 164 -12.36 10.97 8.84
CA LEU A 164 -12.00 12.21 9.52
C LEU A 164 -12.20 11.98 11.02
N VAL A 165 -11.27 12.48 11.82
CA VAL A 165 -11.46 12.61 13.27
C VAL A 165 -11.59 14.08 13.58
N ARG A 166 -12.76 14.51 14.05
CA ARG A 166 -13.00 15.89 14.50
C ARG A 166 -12.64 16.00 15.99
N ASN A 167 -12.49 17.23 16.47
CA ASN A 167 -12.24 17.52 17.88
C ASN A 167 -10.98 16.83 18.46
N TYR A 168 -9.98 16.57 17.62
CA TYR A 168 -8.71 15.99 18.03
C TYR A 168 -7.78 17.07 18.59
N ARG A 169 -8.07 17.51 19.82
CA ARG A 169 -7.33 18.55 20.56
C ARG A 169 -7.45 18.32 22.08
N GLU A 170 -6.63 19.03 22.84
CA GLU A 170 -6.66 19.00 24.29
C GLU A 170 -8.03 19.43 24.85
N GLY A 171 -8.51 18.71 25.86
CA GLY A 171 -9.78 18.99 26.53
C GLY A 171 -11.04 18.67 25.71
N ALA A 172 -10.91 18.02 24.55
CA ALA A 172 -12.05 17.62 23.71
C ALA A 172 -12.08 16.11 23.48
N ALA A 173 -13.28 15.55 23.33
CA ALA A 173 -13.45 14.15 22.93
C ALA A 173 -13.28 14.02 21.41
N PRO A 174 -12.37 13.16 20.91
CA PRO A 174 -12.24 12.92 19.49
C PRO A 174 -13.48 12.25 18.90
N GLU A 175 -13.90 12.69 17.72
CA GLU A 175 -15.07 12.17 16.99
C GLU A 175 -14.62 11.54 15.67
N PRO A 176 -14.28 10.23 15.67
CA PRO A 176 -13.93 9.52 14.45
C PRO A 176 -15.18 9.16 13.63
N GLY A 177 -15.06 9.21 12.30
CA GLY A 177 -16.00 8.53 11.42
C GLY A 177 -15.67 8.66 9.95
N TYR A 178 -16.45 7.99 9.10
CA TYR A 178 -16.22 7.97 7.66
C TYR A 178 -16.56 9.32 7.03
N ALA A 179 -15.67 9.80 6.16
CA ALA A 179 -15.84 11.04 5.42
C ALA A 179 -16.76 10.83 4.21
N ASN A 180 -17.27 11.92 3.64
CA ASN A 180 -17.96 11.89 2.36
C ASN A 180 -16.99 11.43 1.27
N ARG A 181 -17.24 10.25 0.71
CA ARG A 181 -16.31 9.60 -0.21
C ARG A 181 -16.18 10.36 -1.50
N THR A 182 -17.29 10.86 -2.05
CA THR A 182 -17.28 11.69 -3.27
C THR A 182 -16.40 12.93 -3.11
N LEU A 183 -16.43 13.59 -1.94
CA LEU A 183 -15.54 14.72 -1.65
C LEU A 183 -14.07 14.30 -1.66
N CYS A 184 -13.72 13.18 -1.03
CA CYS A 184 -12.34 12.69 -1.01
C CYS A 184 -11.85 12.30 -2.41
N LEU A 185 -12.70 11.65 -3.21
CA LEU A 185 -12.37 11.19 -4.55
C LEU A 185 -12.21 12.32 -5.57
N ALA A 186 -12.67 13.54 -5.27
CA ALA A 186 -12.41 14.71 -6.11
C ALA A 186 -10.91 15.05 -6.22
N CYS A 187 -10.09 14.67 -5.23
CA CYS A 187 -8.63 14.71 -5.33
C CYS A 187 -8.07 13.30 -5.55
N HIS A 188 -8.55 12.34 -4.74
CA HIS A 188 -8.12 10.95 -4.76
C HIS A 188 -8.83 10.14 -5.86
N HIS A 189 -8.66 10.54 -7.11
CA HIS A 189 -9.31 9.91 -8.28
C HIS A 189 -9.13 8.39 -8.36
N ASN A 190 -8.07 7.87 -7.74
CA ASN A 190 -7.73 6.45 -7.73
C ASN A 190 -8.38 5.67 -6.57
N ALA A 191 -9.23 6.33 -5.76
CA ALA A 191 -9.77 5.79 -4.52
C ALA A 191 -8.72 5.20 -3.57
N ALA A 192 -7.56 5.85 -3.52
CA ALA A 192 -6.37 5.46 -2.77
C ALA A 192 -5.52 6.71 -2.44
N PRO A 193 -4.48 6.60 -1.58
CA PRO A 193 -3.59 7.72 -1.26
C PRO A 193 -2.91 8.33 -2.49
N ILE A 194 -2.70 9.64 -2.47
CA ILE A 194 -1.95 10.39 -3.49
C ILE A 194 -0.97 11.33 -2.78
N PHE A 195 0.23 11.49 -3.32
CA PHE A 195 1.25 12.40 -2.79
C PHE A 195 2.08 13.00 -3.91
N SER A 196 2.87 14.03 -3.60
CA SER A 196 3.80 14.56 -4.58
C SER A 196 4.88 13.54 -4.89
N ARG A 197 5.25 13.44 -6.18
CA ARG A 197 6.44 12.70 -6.59
C ARG A 197 7.70 13.26 -5.93
N GLN A 198 8.76 12.46 -5.90
CA GLN A 198 10.10 12.87 -5.50
C GLN A 198 10.54 14.18 -6.19
N SER A 199 11.21 15.12 -5.51
CA SER A 199 11.71 15.14 -4.11
C SER A 199 10.71 15.56 -3.04
N TRP A 200 9.51 15.99 -3.44
CA TRP A 200 8.47 16.56 -2.57
C TRP A 200 8.94 17.79 -1.78
N ASP A 201 9.20 18.87 -2.50
CA ASP A 201 9.86 20.08 -1.99
C ASP A 201 8.97 20.97 -1.10
N GLU A 202 7.71 20.57 -0.87
CA GLU A 202 6.78 21.16 0.08
C GLU A 202 6.94 20.62 1.51
N THR A 203 7.79 19.61 1.71
CA THR A 203 7.96 18.91 2.99
C THR A 203 9.19 19.38 3.77
N SER A 204 9.28 18.97 5.04
CA SER A 204 10.47 19.13 5.89
C SER A 204 11.76 18.51 5.35
N ALA A 205 11.71 17.69 4.29
CA ALA A 205 12.91 17.20 3.60
C ALA A 205 13.58 18.26 2.71
N SER A 206 12.83 19.28 2.31
CA SER A 206 13.31 20.39 1.49
C SER A 206 14.15 21.36 2.31
N THR A 207 15.35 21.70 1.83
CA THR A 207 16.28 22.60 2.55
C THR A 207 15.63 23.95 2.88
N PRO A 208 14.99 24.66 1.93
CA PRO A 208 14.28 25.92 2.22
C PRO A 208 13.15 25.80 3.25
N VAL A 209 12.42 24.68 3.27
CA VAL A 209 11.33 24.43 4.23
C VAL A 209 11.90 24.11 5.60
N ALA A 210 12.90 23.21 5.68
CA ALA A 210 13.55 22.80 6.91
C ALA A 210 14.21 23.99 7.63
N ALA A 211 14.84 24.90 6.89
CA ALA A 211 15.43 26.12 7.44
C ALA A 211 14.37 27.03 8.09
N ARG A 212 13.21 27.20 7.45
CA ARG A 212 12.11 28.02 7.99
C ARG A 212 11.43 27.37 9.19
N LEU A 213 11.21 26.06 9.16
CA LEU A 213 10.74 25.29 10.31
C LEU A 213 11.71 25.44 11.50
N ALA A 214 13.02 25.31 11.24
CA ALA A 214 14.06 25.47 12.25
C ALA A 214 14.04 26.86 12.89
N ALA A 215 13.83 27.91 12.09
CA ALA A 215 13.79 29.29 12.55
C ALA A 215 12.63 29.59 13.51
N THR A 216 11.59 28.74 13.57
CA THR A 216 10.51 28.90 14.55
C THR A 216 10.91 28.52 15.97
N GLY A 217 11.96 27.69 16.13
CA GLY A 217 12.37 27.14 17.42
C GLY A 217 11.37 26.15 18.05
N LEU A 218 10.34 25.71 17.31
CA LEU A 218 9.30 24.84 17.87
C LEU A 218 9.70 23.36 17.85
N PRO A 219 9.26 22.56 18.84
CA PRO A 219 9.59 21.14 18.93
C PRO A 219 8.69 20.25 18.04
N TYR A 220 7.63 20.80 17.44
CA TYR A 220 6.65 20.08 16.59
C TYR A 220 6.21 18.75 17.20
N TYR A 221 5.65 18.81 18.42
CA TYR A 221 5.17 17.67 19.20
C TYR A 221 6.25 16.63 19.54
N GLY A 222 7.54 16.99 19.45
CA GLY A 222 8.66 16.09 19.68
C GLY A 222 8.92 15.11 18.53
N LEU A 223 8.36 15.36 17.35
CA LEU A 223 8.52 14.49 16.19
C LEU A 223 9.93 14.59 15.59
N ALA A 224 10.47 13.48 15.08
CA ALA A 224 11.70 13.45 14.31
C ALA A 224 11.45 13.96 12.87
N TRP A 225 11.38 15.28 12.70
CA TRP A 225 11.01 15.91 11.43
C TRP A 225 12.20 16.32 10.55
N ARG A 226 13.43 16.22 11.05
CA ARG A 226 14.66 16.50 10.29
C ARG A 226 15.12 15.20 9.62
N HIS A 227 14.96 15.13 8.31
CA HIS A 227 15.30 13.96 7.51
C HIS A 227 15.60 14.37 6.06
N GLY A 228 16.17 13.45 5.28
CA GLY A 228 16.42 13.66 3.86
C GLY A 228 15.19 13.40 3.00
N VAL A 229 15.41 13.40 1.69
CA VAL A 229 14.40 13.10 0.65
C VAL A 229 14.00 11.61 0.62
N ASP A 230 14.72 10.75 1.33
CA ASP A 230 14.43 9.32 1.47
C ASP A 230 13.09 9.06 2.19
N VAL A 231 12.73 9.91 3.16
CA VAL A 231 11.46 9.78 3.89
C VAL A 231 10.25 10.10 3.00
N PRO A 232 10.15 11.25 2.32
CA PRO A 232 9.05 11.49 1.38
C PRO A 232 9.06 10.51 0.18
N ASP A 233 10.22 10.07 -0.29
CA ASP A 233 10.32 9.03 -1.34
C ASP A 233 9.73 7.68 -0.88
N ALA A 234 9.95 7.31 0.39
CA ALA A 234 9.31 6.13 0.97
C ALA A 234 7.78 6.24 1.01
N ILE A 235 7.24 7.45 1.23
CA ILE A 235 5.80 7.73 1.21
C ILE A 235 5.24 7.63 -0.22
N ASP A 236 5.92 8.25 -1.20
CA ASP A 236 5.52 8.19 -2.62
C ASP A 236 5.52 6.73 -3.13
N THR A 237 6.58 5.98 -2.84
CA THR A 237 6.67 4.56 -3.20
C THR A 237 5.60 3.72 -2.50
N ALA A 238 5.25 4.03 -1.25
CA ALA A 238 4.15 3.37 -0.54
C ALA A 238 2.80 3.66 -1.20
N ALA A 239 2.54 4.90 -1.61
CA ALA A 239 1.32 5.26 -2.34
C ALA A 239 1.23 4.57 -3.71
N ALA A 240 2.34 4.43 -4.43
CA ALA A 240 2.38 3.64 -5.67
C ALA A 240 1.95 2.18 -5.46
N ARG A 241 2.47 1.52 -4.42
CA ARG A 241 2.04 0.15 -4.07
C ARG A 241 0.59 0.09 -3.60
N ALA A 242 0.15 1.07 -2.81
CA ALA A 242 -1.24 1.18 -2.35
C ALA A 242 -2.24 1.22 -3.51
N ASN A 243 -1.94 2.01 -4.56
CA ASN A 243 -2.80 2.18 -5.72
C ASN A 243 -2.91 0.92 -6.59
N LEU A 244 -1.94 0.00 -6.51
CA LEU A 244 -2.02 -1.30 -7.18
C LEU A 244 -2.92 -2.31 -6.44
N LEU A 245 -3.25 -2.10 -5.16
CA LEU A 245 -4.11 -3.03 -4.41
C LEU A 245 -5.52 -3.12 -5.01
N GLY A 246 -6.09 -1.98 -5.44
CA GLY A 246 -7.40 -1.95 -6.11
C GLY A 246 -7.38 -2.70 -7.44
N THR A 247 -6.32 -2.52 -8.23
CA THR A 247 -6.11 -3.25 -9.50
C THR A 247 -6.04 -4.76 -9.27
N ALA A 248 -5.28 -5.19 -8.26
CA ALA A 248 -5.17 -6.60 -7.89
C ALA A 248 -6.51 -7.19 -7.45
N GLN A 249 -7.30 -6.46 -6.64
CA GLN A 249 -8.63 -6.91 -6.22
C GLN A 249 -9.59 -7.06 -7.38
N ARG A 250 -9.56 -6.12 -8.34
CA ARG A 250 -10.39 -6.18 -9.54
C ARG A 250 -10.07 -7.42 -10.38
N LEU A 251 -8.79 -7.68 -10.62
CA LEU A 251 -8.33 -8.85 -11.37
C LEU A 251 -8.60 -10.16 -10.62
N TRP A 252 -8.49 -10.17 -9.29
CA TRP A 252 -8.82 -11.32 -8.44
C TRP A 252 -10.29 -11.73 -8.57
N ARG A 253 -11.21 -10.76 -8.49
CA ARG A 253 -12.65 -11.03 -8.57
C ARG A 253 -13.09 -11.29 -10.00
N GLU A 254 -12.88 -10.31 -10.88
CA GLU A 254 -13.43 -10.32 -12.24
C GLU A 254 -12.55 -11.09 -13.23
N GLY A 255 -11.23 -11.08 -13.06
CA GLY A 255 -10.30 -11.79 -13.93
C GLY A 255 -10.39 -13.31 -13.78
N CYS A 256 -10.67 -13.80 -12.57
CA CYS A 256 -10.96 -15.22 -12.32
C CYS A 256 -12.45 -15.57 -12.32
N ALA A 257 -13.35 -14.65 -12.68
CA ALA A 257 -14.78 -14.94 -12.70
C ALA A 257 -15.10 -16.02 -13.76
N ALA A 258 -15.95 -16.99 -13.42
CA ALA A 258 -16.41 -18.00 -14.37
C ALA A 258 -17.88 -18.34 -14.07
N PRO A 259 -18.68 -18.74 -15.08
CA PRO A 259 -20.05 -19.21 -14.85
C PRO A 259 -20.08 -20.44 -13.93
N ASP A 260 -19.10 -21.34 -14.09
CA ASP A 260 -18.89 -22.45 -13.17
C ASP A 260 -18.10 -21.97 -11.94
N ARG A 261 -18.72 -22.10 -10.76
CA ARG A 261 -18.10 -21.76 -9.46
C ARG A 261 -16.82 -22.55 -9.23
N LYS A 262 -16.74 -23.81 -9.67
CA LYS A 262 -15.54 -24.64 -9.49
C LYS A 262 -14.35 -24.09 -10.29
N ALA A 263 -14.56 -23.71 -11.55
CA ALA A 263 -13.53 -23.06 -12.36
C ALA A 263 -13.06 -21.72 -11.76
N ALA A 264 -13.97 -20.90 -11.23
CA ALA A 264 -13.61 -19.62 -10.60
C ALA A 264 -12.74 -19.82 -9.34
N VAL A 265 -13.14 -20.74 -8.47
CA VAL A 265 -12.37 -21.12 -7.27
C VAL A 265 -11.00 -21.68 -7.65
N ALA A 266 -10.92 -22.52 -8.70
CA ALA A 266 -9.65 -23.07 -9.17
C ALA A 266 -8.69 -21.99 -9.69
N CYS A 267 -9.18 -21.01 -10.44
CA CYS A 267 -8.37 -19.87 -10.90
C CYS A 267 -7.81 -19.07 -9.73
N ARG A 268 -8.64 -18.75 -8.72
CA ARG A 268 -8.22 -18.00 -7.52
C ARG A 268 -7.25 -18.80 -6.65
N ALA A 269 -7.45 -20.11 -6.51
CA ALA A 269 -6.53 -21.01 -5.82
C ALA A 269 -5.14 -21.00 -6.50
N GLU A 270 -5.09 -21.09 -7.83
CA GLU A 270 -3.82 -21.03 -8.57
C GLU A 270 -3.19 -19.64 -8.48
N ALA A 271 -3.98 -18.56 -8.54
CA ALA A 271 -3.47 -17.19 -8.33
C ALA A 271 -2.80 -17.04 -6.94
N LEU A 272 -3.45 -17.52 -5.89
CA LEU A 272 -2.92 -17.55 -4.52
C LEU A 272 -1.62 -18.36 -4.43
N ARG A 273 -1.61 -19.57 -5.02
CA ARG A 273 -0.44 -20.43 -5.08
C ARG A 273 0.75 -19.72 -5.72
N GLN A 274 0.53 -19.06 -6.86
CA GLN A 274 1.59 -18.31 -7.54
C GLN A 274 2.04 -17.07 -6.76
N ALA A 275 1.13 -16.36 -6.09
CA ALA A 275 1.48 -15.20 -5.26
C ALA A 275 2.35 -15.59 -4.06
N LEU A 276 2.01 -16.68 -3.35
CA LEU A 276 2.81 -17.18 -2.22
C LEU A 276 4.16 -17.73 -2.70
N ARG A 277 4.20 -18.48 -3.79
CA ARG A 277 5.45 -18.95 -4.42
C ARG A 277 6.35 -17.79 -4.86
N HIS A 278 5.76 -16.71 -5.41
CA HIS A 278 6.50 -15.48 -5.74
C HIS A 278 7.19 -14.93 -4.49
N ARG A 279 6.52 -14.86 -3.34
CA ARG A 279 7.13 -14.38 -2.08
C ARG A 279 8.17 -15.35 -1.50
N LEU A 280 7.92 -16.65 -1.56
CA LEU A 280 8.80 -17.71 -1.00
C LEU A 280 10.07 -17.97 -1.83
N THR A 281 10.12 -17.50 -3.08
CA THR A 281 11.27 -17.65 -4.00
C THR A 281 11.97 -16.33 -4.34
N ASP A 282 11.62 -15.24 -3.66
CA ASP A 282 12.11 -13.88 -3.93
C ASP A 282 11.83 -13.41 -5.37
N GLY A 283 10.62 -13.70 -5.87
CA GLY A 283 10.12 -13.31 -7.17
C GLY A 283 10.56 -14.19 -8.34
N ARG A 284 11.57 -15.05 -8.13
CA ARG A 284 12.18 -15.87 -9.20
C ARG A 284 11.26 -16.93 -9.79
N SER A 285 10.25 -17.40 -9.04
CA SER A 285 9.29 -18.39 -9.58
C SER A 285 8.40 -17.85 -10.70
N THR A 286 8.44 -16.55 -10.97
CA THR A 286 7.50 -15.88 -11.86
C THR A 286 8.09 -15.49 -13.21
N THR A 287 8.97 -16.29 -13.81
CA THR A 287 9.37 -16.05 -15.22
C THR A 287 8.19 -16.33 -16.18
N ALA A 288 8.08 -15.57 -17.28
CA ALA A 288 6.95 -15.68 -18.21
C ALA A 288 6.76 -17.11 -18.75
N GLU A 289 7.85 -17.82 -19.05
CA GLU A 289 7.84 -19.21 -19.52
C GLU A 289 7.28 -20.19 -18.49
N ARG A 290 7.61 -20.01 -17.20
CA ARG A 290 7.10 -20.87 -16.12
C ARG A 290 5.62 -20.58 -15.82
N ARG A 291 5.18 -19.34 -16.01
CA ARG A 291 3.77 -18.94 -15.89
C ARG A 291 2.92 -19.49 -17.03
N ALA A 292 3.43 -19.48 -18.26
CA ALA A 292 2.74 -20.05 -19.43
C ALA A 292 2.38 -21.54 -19.24
N ARG A 293 3.09 -22.24 -18.34
CA ARG A 293 2.81 -23.64 -17.95
C ARG A 293 1.75 -23.78 -16.84
N ARG A 294 0.98 -22.73 -16.53
CA ARG A 294 -0.10 -22.72 -15.52
C ARG A 294 -1.46 -22.40 -16.16
N PRO A 295 -2.01 -23.32 -16.98
CA PRO A 295 -3.22 -23.06 -17.75
C PRO A 295 -4.43 -22.73 -16.86
N ALA A 296 -4.52 -23.35 -15.67
CA ALA A 296 -5.59 -23.12 -14.70
C ALA A 296 -5.73 -21.66 -14.20
N LEU A 297 -4.67 -20.85 -14.33
CA LEU A 297 -4.72 -19.41 -14.05
C LEU A 297 -4.69 -18.59 -15.34
N VAL A 298 -3.70 -18.83 -16.21
CA VAL A 298 -3.39 -17.92 -17.31
C VAL A 298 -4.52 -17.87 -18.34
N GLU A 299 -5.10 -19.02 -18.68
CA GLU A 299 -6.15 -19.09 -19.69
C GLU A 299 -7.44 -18.38 -19.25
N PRO A 300 -8.07 -18.72 -18.09
CA PRO A 300 -9.28 -18.03 -17.66
C PRO A 300 -9.02 -16.55 -17.39
N LEU A 301 -7.88 -16.20 -16.79
CA LEU A 301 -7.53 -14.81 -16.50
C LEU A 301 -7.46 -13.97 -17.78
N LEU A 302 -6.67 -14.40 -18.77
CA LEU A 302 -6.52 -13.63 -20.01
C LEU A 302 -7.79 -13.65 -20.87
N ALA A 303 -8.59 -14.73 -20.83
CA ALA A 303 -9.87 -14.78 -21.51
C ALA A 303 -10.83 -13.70 -20.96
N ASN A 304 -11.03 -13.67 -19.64
CA ASN A 304 -11.87 -12.67 -18.99
C ASN A 304 -11.33 -11.25 -19.16
N TRP A 305 -10.00 -11.08 -19.08
CA TRP A 305 -9.38 -9.77 -19.24
C TRP A 305 -9.69 -9.16 -20.60
N ARG A 306 -9.49 -9.93 -21.68
CA ARG A 306 -9.78 -9.47 -23.05
C ARG A 306 -11.26 -9.21 -23.28
N GLN A 307 -12.12 -10.01 -22.65
CA GLN A 307 -13.57 -9.87 -22.78
C GLN A 307 -14.08 -8.62 -22.04
N ARG A 308 -13.64 -8.39 -20.81
CA ARG A 308 -14.13 -7.30 -19.94
C ARG A 308 -13.46 -5.98 -20.24
N TRP A 309 -12.18 -6.02 -20.58
CA TRP A 309 -11.34 -4.83 -20.80
C TRP A 309 -10.56 -4.98 -22.11
N PRO A 310 -11.24 -4.93 -23.28
CA PRO A 310 -10.60 -5.16 -24.57
C PRO A 310 -9.49 -4.16 -24.91
N ALA A 311 -9.58 -2.92 -24.40
CA ALA A 311 -8.56 -1.88 -24.50
C ALA A 311 -7.52 -1.91 -23.36
N GLY A 312 -7.60 -2.89 -22.46
CA GLY A 312 -6.74 -3.02 -21.28
C GLY A 312 -7.25 -2.25 -20.05
N LEU A 313 -6.51 -2.41 -18.95
CA LEU A 313 -6.75 -1.73 -17.68
C LEU A 313 -5.79 -0.54 -17.51
N ALA A 314 -6.34 0.65 -17.32
CA ALA A 314 -5.58 1.87 -17.03
C ALA A 314 -5.12 1.86 -15.57
N ILE A 315 -3.79 1.85 -15.38
CA ILE A 315 -3.18 1.83 -14.05
C ILE A 315 -3.15 3.24 -13.46
N PRO A 316 -3.71 3.45 -12.26
CA PRO A 316 -3.84 4.77 -11.67
C PRO A 316 -2.49 5.43 -11.37
N ASP A 317 -2.38 6.74 -11.65
CA ASP A 317 -1.23 7.57 -11.25
C ASP A 317 -1.48 8.21 -9.87
N PRO A 318 -0.75 7.77 -8.82
CA PRO A 318 -0.87 8.30 -7.47
C PRO A 318 -0.15 9.65 -7.29
N SER A 319 0.65 10.08 -8.27
CA SER A 319 1.63 11.13 -8.07
C SER A 319 1.08 12.50 -8.45
N LEU A 320 1.33 13.48 -7.59
CA LEU A 320 1.16 14.89 -7.88
C LEU A 320 2.48 15.46 -8.40
N PRO A 321 2.47 16.43 -9.33
CA PRO A 321 3.69 17.11 -9.76
C PRO A 321 4.38 17.77 -8.56
N ASN A 322 5.72 17.69 -8.50
CA ASN A 322 6.51 18.30 -7.44
C ASN A 322 6.45 19.82 -7.53
N ARG A 323 5.99 20.48 -6.45
CA ARG A 323 5.91 21.93 -6.35
C ARG A 323 7.05 22.42 -5.49
N GLN A 324 7.69 23.51 -5.91
CA GLN A 324 8.79 24.16 -5.20
C GLN A 324 8.36 25.54 -4.73
N PRO A 325 7.76 25.69 -3.54
CA PRO A 325 7.26 26.99 -3.06
C PRO A 325 8.34 28.06 -2.95
N PHE A 326 9.62 27.66 -2.88
CA PHE A 326 10.77 28.53 -2.65
C PHE A 326 11.82 28.47 -3.78
N ALA A 327 11.45 28.02 -4.98
CA ALA A 327 12.37 28.02 -6.12
C ALA A 327 12.90 29.44 -6.40
N GLY A 328 14.22 29.58 -6.61
CA GLY A 328 14.85 30.87 -6.94
C GLY A 328 15.06 31.83 -5.76
N ILE A 329 14.76 31.42 -4.53
CA ILE A 329 15.01 32.19 -3.29
C ILE A 329 15.81 31.38 -2.26
N GLU A 330 16.68 30.50 -2.75
CA GLU A 330 17.58 29.67 -1.94
C GLU A 330 18.73 30.52 -1.33
N GLY A 331 19.19 30.15 -0.12
CA GLY A 331 20.44 30.68 0.45
C GLY A 331 20.38 32.07 1.12
N GLY A 332 19.89 32.16 2.36
CA GLY A 332 20.20 33.29 3.24
C GLY A 332 19.46 34.61 2.97
N ARG A 333 18.41 34.60 2.14
CA ARG A 333 17.49 35.75 2.03
C ARG A 333 16.72 35.99 3.34
N PRO A 334 16.33 37.25 3.64
CA PRO A 334 15.52 37.58 4.81
C PRO A 334 14.22 36.76 4.85
N GLN A 335 13.64 36.61 6.04
CA GLN A 335 12.34 35.95 6.20
C GLN A 335 11.33 36.57 5.23
N PRO A 336 10.58 35.74 4.46
CA PRO A 336 9.58 36.26 3.54
C PRO A 336 8.54 37.07 4.32
N SER A 337 8.15 38.22 3.76
CA SER A 337 7.02 39.00 4.26
C SER A 337 5.74 38.19 4.26
N ASP A 338 4.75 38.61 5.04
CA ASP A 338 3.42 37.98 5.09
C ASP A 338 2.77 37.86 3.69
N ASP A 339 2.99 38.86 2.82
CA ASP A 339 2.47 38.86 1.46
C ASP A 339 3.23 37.91 0.54
N GLU A 340 4.53 37.71 0.75
CA GLU A 340 5.28 36.65 0.09
C GLU A 340 4.81 35.27 0.53
N LEU A 341 4.59 35.04 1.83
CA LEU A 341 4.06 33.78 2.34
C LEU A 341 2.68 33.45 1.78
N ARG A 342 1.78 34.44 1.69
CA ARG A 342 0.48 34.30 1.02
C ARG A 342 0.63 33.90 -0.46
N ARG A 343 1.56 34.53 -1.20
CA ARG A 343 1.86 34.14 -2.59
C ARG A 343 2.45 32.73 -2.69
N TYR A 344 3.32 32.34 -1.77
CA TYR A 344 3.88 30.99 -1.73
C TYR A 344 2.89 29.94 -1.25
N ALA A 345 1.77 30.31 -0.63
CA ALA A 345 0.69 29.40 -0.30
C ALA A 345 -0.26 29.14 -1.50
N ASP A 346 -0.24 30.00 -2.51
CA ASP A 346 -1.06 29.83 -3.71
C ASP A 346 -0.58 28.64 -4.57
N ILE A 347 -1.55 27.86 -5.06
CA ILE A 347 -1.32 26.64 -5.84
C ILE A 347 -1.68 26.91 -7.29
N ALA A 348 -0.68 27.08 -8.16
CA ALA A 348 -0.90 27.22 -9.59
C ALA A 348 -1.62 25.98 -10.17
N ALA A 349 -2.38 26.16 -11.26
CA ALA A 349 -3.22 25.09 -11.81
C ALA A 349 -2.44 23.81 -12.19
N ALA A 350 -1.18 23.94 -12.61
CA ALA A 350 -0.30 22.80 -12.91
C ALA A 350 -0.01 21.90 -11.68
N PHE A 351 -0.24 22.39 -10.47
CA PHE A 351 -0.03 21.69 -9.21
C PHE A 351 -1.35 21.37 -8.49
N ASP A 352 -2.49 21.67 -9.10
CA ASP A 352 -3.83 21.48 -8.52
C ASP A 352 -4.14 19.98 -8.34
N PRO A 353 -4.37 19.48 -7.11
CA PRO A 353 -4.70 18.08 -6.89
C PRO A 353 -6.03 17.64 -7.54
N LEU A 354 -6.90 18.59 -7.89
CA LEU A 354 -8.15 18.35 -8.64
C LEU A 354 -7.93 18.11 -10.13
N ALA A 355 -6.73 18.38 -10.66
CA ALA A 355 -6.43 18.10 -12.05
C ALA A 355 -6.46 16.58 -12.30
N LEU A 356 -7.21 16.16 -13.32
CA LEU A 356 -7.22 14.77 -13.77
C LEU A 356 -5.80 14.35 -14.18
N ARG A 357 -5.42 13.15 -13.77
CA ARG A 357 -4.11 12.56 -14.08
C ARG A 357 -4.28 11.48 -15.13
N ALA A 358 -3.38 11.47 -16.11
CA ALA A 358 -3.30 10.36 -17.04
C ALA A 358 -2.88 9.08 -16.29
N PRO A 359 -3.28 7.89 -16.75
CA PRO A 359 -2.79 6.65 -16.16
C PRO A 359 -1.28 6.49 -16.38
N LEU A 360 -0.59 5.81 -15.46
CA LEU A 360 0.85 5.53 -15.57
C LEU A 360 1.16 4.67 -16.80
N GLU A 361 0.32 3.67 -17.01
CA GLU A 361 0.40 2.76 -18.15
C GLU A 361 -0.96 2.07 -18.34
N THR A 362 -1.08 1.29 -19.41
CA THR A 362 -2.23 0.41 -19.65
C THR A 362 -1.77 -1.03 -19.70
N TRP A 363 -2.37 -1.89 -18.87
CA TRP A 363 -2.11 -3.33 -18.89
C TRP A 363 -3.03 -4.03 -19.90
N PRO A 364 -2.49 -4.60 -20.99
CA PRO A 364 -3.31 -5.10 -22.10
C PRO A 364 -4.01 -6.43 -21.80
N GLY A 365 -3.48 -7.25 -20.88
CA GLY A 365 -4.08 -8.54 -20.52
C GLY A 365 -4.04 -9.56 -21.66
N ARG A 366 -2.91 -9.64 -22.39
CA ARG A 366 -2.77 -10.47 -23.60
C ARG A 366 -1.67 -11.52 -23.50
N SER A 367 -0.87 -11.48 -22.44
CA SER A 367 0.32 -12.32 -22.31
C SER A 367 0.50 -12.92 -20.91
N ALA A 368 1.32 -13.96 -20.80
CA ALA A 368 1.75 -14.50 -19.50
C ALA A 368 2.57 -13.49 -18.67
N ALA A 369 3.14 -12.45 -19.32
CA ALA A 369 3.78 -11.35 -18.62
C ALA A 369 2.74 -10.54 -17.83
N ASP A 370 1.59 -10.22 -18.44
CA ASP A 370 0.47 -9.53 -17.78
C ASP A 370 -0.07 -10.35 -16.60
N ALA A 371 -0.25 -11.66 -16.81
CA ALA A 371 -0.73 -12.57 -15.78
C ALA A 371 0.13 -12.56 -14.52
N GLY A 372 1.44 -12.29 -14.63
CA GLY A 372 2.24 -12.13 -13.41
C GLY A 372 2.69 -10.73 -13.03
N ARG A 373 2.30 -9.69 -13.79
CA ARG A 373 2.09 -8.37 -13.18
C ARG A 373 0.96 -8.47 -12.15
N PHE A 374 -0.11 -9.18 -12.49
CA PHE A 374 -1.19 -9.52 -11.54
C PHE A 374 -0.68 -10.34 -10.34
N VAL A 375 0.06 -11.44 -10.55
CA VAL A 375 0.63 -12.23 -9.44
C VAL A 375 1.55 -11.38 -8.54
N ALA A 376 2.40 -10.52 -9.13
CA ALA A 376 3.26 -9.64 -8.36
C ALA A 376 2.43 -8.67 -7.50
N ALA A 377 1.39 -8.06 -8.05
CA ALA A 377 0.49 -7.19 -7.31
C ALA A 377 -0.30 -7.93 -6.21
N LEU A 378 -0.80 -9.13 -6.51
CA LEU A 378 -1.49 -10.00 -5.55
C LEU A 378 -0.58 -10.41 -4.38
N SER A 379 0.72 -10.59 -4.66
CA SER A 379 1.71 -10.94 -3.64
C SER A 379 1.91 -9.86 -2.57
N MET A 380 1.54 -8.60 -2.86
CA MET A 380 1.63 -7.47 -1.92
C MET A 380 0.62 -7.56 -0.76
N PHE A 381 -0.31 -8.51 -0.79
CA PHE A 381 -1.24 -8.79 0.31
C PHE A 381 -0.62 -9.59 1.46
N PHE A 382 0.58 -10.15 1.26
CA PHE A 382 1.25 -10.97 2.26
C PHE A 382 2.51 -10.27 2.78
N SER A 383 2.54 -10.03 4.09
CA SER A 383 3.71 -9.48 4.77
C SER A 383 4.86 -10.49 4.81
N ARG A 384 6.07 -10.00 5.07
CA ARG A 384 7.25 -10.82 5.35
C ARG A 384 7.04 -11.70 6.58
N ALA A 385 6.29 -11.23 7.59
CA ALA A 385 5.95 -12.05 8.75
C ALA A 385 5.09 -13.27 8.36
N ASP A 386 4.11 -13.07 7.46
CA ASP A 386 3.26 -14.17 6.94
C ASP A 386 4.09 -15.19 6.17
N VAL A 387 4.92 -14.68 5.26
CA VAL A 387 5.80 -15.52 4.43
C VAL A 387 6.79 -16.27 5.31
N ALA A 388 7.34 -15.64 6.34
CA ALA A 388 8.24 -16.29 7.30
C ALA A 388 7.51 -17.34 8.15
N ALA A 389 6.25 -17.12 8.54
CA ALA A 389 5.45 -18.11 9.25
C ALA A 389 5.20 -19.36 8.39
N ILE A 390 4.79 -19.16 7.13
CA ILE A 390 4.61 -20.26 6.15
C ILE A 390 5.94 -20.99 5.93
N ASP A 391 7.04 -20.25 5.71
CA ASP A 391 8.37 -20.81 5.48
C ASP A 391 8.85 -21.69 6.66
N ARG A 392 8.66 -21.23 7.91
CA ARG A 392 8.97 -22.00 9.11
C ARG A 392 8.14 -23.27 9.19
N ALA A 393 6.83 -23.20 8.92
CA ALA A 393 5.94 -24.35 8.94
C ALA A 393 6.38 -25.42 7.91
N LEU A 394 6.69 -24.99 6.68
CA LEU A 394 7.19 -25.86 5.62
C LEU A 394 8.54 -26.48 5.97
N SER A 395 9.43 -25.71 6.59
CA SER A 395 10.75 -26.18 7.03
C SER A 395 10.63 -27.25 8.11
N VAL A 396 9.73 -27.09 9.08
CA VAL A 396 9.43 -28.11 10.11
C VAL A 396 8.92 -29.40 9.48
N LEU A 397 7.95 -29.30 8.56
CA LEU A 397 7.39 -30.47 7.85
C LEU A 397 8.44 -31.18 6.99
N SER A 398 9.45 -30.46 6.50
CA SER A 398 10.50 -31.02 5.65
C SER A 398 11.69 -31.58 6.45
N ALA A 399 11.86 -31.16 7.71
CA ALA A 399 12.92 -31.63 8.59
C ALA A 399 12.57 -32.97 9.28
N SER A 400 11.30 -33.26 9.52
CA SER A 400 10.85 -34.50 10.18
C SER A 400 9.61 -35.10 9.50
N PRO A 401 9.79 -36.06 8.58
CA PRO A 401 8.68 -36.76 7.93
C PRO A 401 7.75 -37.44 8.94
N ALA A 402 8.31 -38.09 9.97
CA ALA A 402 7.51 -38.73 11.02
C ALA A 402 6.63 -37.74 11.81
N ALA A 403 7.15 -36.54 12.09
CA ALA A 403 6.36 -35.48 12.71
C ALA A 403 5.29 -34.91 11.76
N ALA A 404 5.56 -34.88 10.44
CA ALA A 404 4.58 -34.51 9.44
C ALA A 404 3.44 -35.54 9.35
N THR A 405 3.76 -36.85 9.34
CA THR A 405 2.77 -37.94 9.30
C THR A 405 1.91 -37.97 10.57
N ALA A 406 2.51 -37.85 11.76
CA ALA A 406 1.77 -37.79 13.03
C ALA A 406 0.79 -36.59 13.08
N ARG A 407 1.26 -35.40 12.69
CA ARG A 407 0.41 -34.18 12.64
C ARG A 407 -0.68 -34.26 11.59
N ALA A 408 -0.42 -34.95 10.48
CA ALA A 408 -1.40 -35.19 9.43
C ALA A 408 -2.52 -36.13 9.91
N ALA A 409 -2.17 -37.17 10.68
CA ALA A 409 -3.14 -38.10 11.28
C ALA A 409 -4.04 -37.41 12.31
N GLU A 410 -3.47 -36.63 13.24
CA GLU A 410 -4.22 -35.88 14.28
C GLU A 410 -5.27 -34.92 13.69
N ARG A 411 -5.07 -34.43 12.46
CA ARG A 411 -5.92 -33.40 11.83
C ARG A 411 -6.79 -33.93 10.69
N GLY A 412 -6.80 -35.24 10.46
CA GLY A 412 -7.52 -35.82 9.32
C GLY A 412 -7.04 -35.27 7.96
N ASN A 413 -5.72 -35.23 7.75
CA ASN A 413 -5.11 -34.77 6.49
C ASN A 413 -4.35 -35.89 5.76
N PRO A 414 -5.05 -36.86 5.14
CA PRO A 414 -4.42 -38.01 4.50
C PRO A 414 -3.53 -37.62 3.31
N ALA A 415 -3.83 -36.52 2.62
CA ALA A 415 -3.00 -36.01 1.52
C ALA A 415 -1.63 -35.51 2.00
N LEU A 416 -1.58 -34.85 3.16
CA LEU A 416 -0.31 -34.43 3.77
C LEU A 416 0.50 -35.62 4.28
N ALA A 417 -0.16 -36.66 4.81
CA ALA A 417 0.48 -37.92 5.20
C ALA A 417 1.12 -38.63 3.99
N ALA A 418 0.36 -38.80 2.91
CA ALA A 418 0.86 -39.39 1.66
C ALA A 418 2.04 -38.60 1.06
N LEU A 419 2.01 -37.26 1.16
CA LEU A 419 3.14 -36.42 0.75
C LEU A 419 4.37 -36.60 1.65
N ALA A 420 4.21 -36.80 2.96
CA ALA A 420 5.32 -37.01 3.87
C ALA A 420 6.05 -38.33 3.54
N ASP A 421 5.29 -39.38 3.23
CA ASP A 421 5.82 -40.67 2.81
C ASP A 421 6.48 -40.61 1.42
N GLY A 422 5.88 -39.89 0.47
CA GLY A 422 6.42 -39.68 -0.88
C GLY A 422 7.58 -38.68 -0.97
N ARG A 423 7.73 -37.75 -0.02
CA ARG A 423 8.81 -36.73 0.01
C ARG A 423 10.21 -37.31 0.19
N MET A 424 10.33 -38.47 0.82
CA MET A 424 11.60 -39.20 0.86
C MET A 424 12.07 -39.62 -0.55
N ALA A 425 11.18 -39.66 -1.53
CA ALA A 425 11.48 -40.06 -2.91
C ALA A 425 11.81 -38.90 -3.88
N SER A 426 11.70 -37.62 -3.48
CA SER A 426 11.92 -36.46 -4.38
C SER A 426 13.15 -35.59 -4.04
N ILE A 427 14.17 -36.20 -3.45
CA ILE A 427 15.46 -35.52 -3.22
C ILE A 427 16.25 -35.51 -4.52
N ARG A 428 16.66 -34.33 -4.98
CA ARG A 428 17.54 -34.15 -6.14
C ARG A 428 18.90 -33.68 -5.69
N HIS A 429 19.96 -34.27 -6.24
CA HIS A 429 21.32 -33.84 -5.99
C HIS A 429 21.90 -33.11 -7.21
N ILE A 430 22.63 -32.03 -6.97
CA ILE A 430 23.44 -31.34 -7.98
C ILE A 430 24.90 -31.44 -7.54
N ALA A 431 25.72 -32.07 -8.35
CA ALA A 431 27.15 -32.18 -8.13
C ALA A 431 27.89 -31.02 -8.84
N LEU A 432 28.83 -30.39 -8.13
CA LEU A 432 29.68 -29.32 -8.63
C LEU A 432 31.14 -29.69 -8.37
N SER A 433 31.98 -29.59 -9.40
CA SER A 433 33.44 -29.74 -9.27
C SER A 433 34.05 -28.43 -8.78
N CYS A 434 34.72 -28.46 -7.64
CA CYS A 434 35.25 -27.30 -6.93
C CYS A 434 36.78 -27.24 -6.98
N SER A 435 37.29 -26.03 -7.16
CA SER A 435 38.67 -25.65 -6.86
C SER A 435 38.68 -24.72 -5.64
N GLY A 436 39.63 -24.92 -4.73
CA GLY A 436 39.74 -24.14 -3.49
C GLY A 436 41.07 -23.39 -3.42
N ARG A 437 41.01 -22.11 -3.03
CA ARG A 437 42.21 -21.29 -2.75
C ARG A 437 42.21 -20.92 -1.28
N LYS A 438 43.22 -21.41 -0.53
CA LYS A 438 43.48 -20.93 0.82
C LYS A 438 44.12 -19.55 0.74
N THR A 439 43.64 -18.62 1.55
CA THR A 439 44.31 -17.31 1.71
C THR A 439 45.56 -17.46 2.56
N THR A 440 46.46 -16.49 2.51
CA THR A 440 47.65 -16.42 3.39
C THR A 440 47.26 -16.39 4.86
N ASP A 441 46.07 -15.83 5.16
CA ASP A 441 45.37 -16.01 6.42
C ASP A 441 44.69 -17.39 6.44
N HIS A 442 45.12 -18.27 7.35
CA HIS A 442 44.56 -19.62 7.53
C HIS A 442 43.09 -19.63 8.00
N GLY A 443 42.49 -18.47 8.27
CA GLY A 443 41.10 -18.30 8.66
C GLY A 443 40.07 -18.29 7.52
N ARG A 444 40.48 -18.37 6.24
CA ARG A 444 39.55 -18.27 5.10
C ARG A 444 39.86 -19.26 3.96
N LEU A 445 38.79 -19.78 3.37
CA LEU A 445 38.83 -20.66 2.18
C LEU A 445 37.84 -20.14 1.13
N ASP A 446 38.38 -19.80 -0.04
CA ASP A 446 37.58 -19.40 -1.20
C ASP A 446 37.39 -20.60 -2.12
N LEU A 447 36.16 -20.79 -2.61
CA LEU A 447 35.76 -21.89 -3.47
C LEU A 447 35.17 -21.35 -4.77
N ASP A 448 35.58 -21.92 -5.90
CA ASP A 448 34.93 -21.75 -7.19
C ASP A 448 34.59 -23.14 -7.75
N CYS A 449 33.29 -23.42 -7.84
CA CYS A 449 32.76 -24.69 -8.30
C CYS A 449 31.94 -24.52 -9.57
N ALA A 450 32.07 -25.47 -10.49
CA ALA A 450 31.31 -25.54 -11.74
C ALA A 450 30.64 -26.91 -11.90
N GLY A 451 29.47 -26.94 -12.51
CA GLY A 451 28.73 -28.16 -12.84
C GLY A 451 28.05 -28.07 -14.20
N ALA A 452 27.23 -29.08 -14.50
CA ALA A 452 26.47 -29.13 -15.74
C ALA A 452 25.51 -27.94 -15.91
N ASP A 453 25.12 -27.65 -17.16
CA ASP A 453 24.13 -26.62 -17.53
C ASP A 453 24.39 -25.23 -16.94
N GLY A 454 25.67 -24.86 -16.82
CA GLY A 454 26.11 -23.56 -16.32
C GLY A 454 25.97 -23.40 -14.80
N ALA A 455 25.74 -24.48 -14.05
CA ALA A 455 25.68 -24.44 -12.60
C ALA A 455 27.03 -23.96 -12.02
N ARG A 456 26.99 -23.02 -11.07
CA ARG A 456 28.19 -22.42 -10.47
C ARG A 456 27.97 -22.09 -9.00
N LEU A 457 28.98 -22.31 -8.17
CA LEU A 457 29.01 -21.88 -6.78
C LEU A 457 30.33 -21.18 -6.49
N GLN A 458 30.25 -19.90 -6.14
CA GLN A 458 31.39 -19.14 -5.59
C GLN A 458 31.10 -18.85 -4.13
N ALA A 459 31.96 -19.34 -3.24
CA ALA A 459 31.75 -19.26 -1.80
C ALA A 459 33.01 -18.85 -1.05
N ARG A 460 32.81 -18.11 0.05
CA ARG A 460 33.84 -17.71 1.02
C ARG A 460 33.50 -18.35 2.35
N LEU A 461 34.34 -19.27 2.82
CA LEU A 461 34.16 -19.98 4.08
C LEU A 461 35.09 -19.41 5.15
N VAL A 462 34.55 -19.25 6.36
CA VAL A 462 35.30 -18.83 7.55
C VAL A 462 35.72 -20.07 8.34
N LEU A 463 37.01 -20.20 8.57
CA LEU A 463 37.64 -21.31 9.28
C LEU A 463 38.18 -20.86 10.64
N LYS A 464 37.91 -21.60 11.71
CA LYS A 464 38.57 -21.46 13.02
C LYS A 464 39.16 -22.80 13.42
N ALA A 465 40.47 -22.85 13.68
CA ALA A 465 41.20 -24.09 13.97
C ALA A 465 40.92 -25.21 12.94
N GLY A 466 40.83 -24.85 11.65
CA GLY A 466 40.53 -25.80 10.57
C GLY A 466 39.07 -26.28 10.50
N MET A 467 38.17 -25.76 11.34
CA MET A 467 36.72 -26.03 11.31
C MET A 467 35.96 -24.87 10.66
N ALA A 468 35.03 -25.17 9.76
CA ALA A 468 34.19 -24.15 9.16
C ALA A 468 33.11 -23.68 10.13
N THR A 469 33.20 -22.42 10.56
CA THR A 469 32.22 -21.80 11.48
C THR A 469 31.12 -21.05 10.77
N GLY A 470 31.24 -20.88 9.45
CA GLY A 470 30.23 -20.23 8.60
C GLY A 470 30.83 -19.82 7.25
N GLY A 471 30.08 -19.03 6.49
CA GLY A 471 30.54 -18.47 5.23
C GLY A 471 29.43 -17.77 4.45
N THR A 472 29.75 -17.36 3.24
CA THR A 472 28.78 -16.86 2.25
C THR A 472 28.95 -17.61 0.94
N ALA A 473 27.86 -17.88 0.24
CA ALA A 473 27.93 -18.10 -1.21
C ALA A 473 27.58 -16.78 -1.88
N ASP A 474 28.56 -16.15 -2.49
CA ASP A 474 28.40 -14.83 -3.12
C ASP A 474 27.69 -14.96 -4.47
N ARG A 475 27.89 -16.10 -5.14
CA ARG A 475 27.20 -16.45 -6.38
C ARG A 475 26.80 -17.92 -6.33
N LEU A 476 25.51 -18.18 -6.49
CA LEU A 476 24.99 -19.53 -6.67
C LEU A 476 24.10 -19.53 -7.91
N VAL A 477 24.49 -20.25 -8.95
CA VAL A 477 23.71 -20.44 -10.17
C VAL A 477 23.42 -21.93 -10.30
N LEU A 478 22.15 -22.27 -10.48
CA LEU A 478 21.70 -23.64 -10.68
C LEU A 478 21.47 -23.92 -12.18
N PRO A 479 21.38 -25.19 -12.61
CA PRO A 479 21.05 -25.57 -13.98
C PRO A 479 19.88 -24.78 -14.57
N GLY A 480 20.01 -24.36 -15.83
CA GLY A 480 19.01 -23.53 -16.50
C GLY A 480 19.06 -22.04 -16.09
N ASN A 481 20.23 -21.56 -15.67
CA ASN A 481 20.51 -20.16 -15.32
C ASN A 481 19.64 -19.61 -14.17
N ASP A 482 19.26 -20.45 -13.20
CA ASP A 482 18.57 -19.99 -11.99
C ASP A 482 19.60 -19.40 -11.00
N ALA A 483 19.83 -18.10 -11.16
CA ALA A 483 20.75 -17.34 -10.33
C ALA A 483 20.10 -16.96 -8.99
N ILE A 484 20.79 -17.35 -7.92
CA ILE A 484 20.50 -17.03 -6.53
C ILE A 484 21.57 -16.01 -6.09
N GLY A 485 21.12 -14.83 -5.66
CA GLY A 485 22.01 -13.82 -5.07
C GLY A 485 22.70 -14.31 -3.80
N ALA A 486 23.47 -13.45 -3.14
CA ALA A 486 24.25 -13.85 -1.96
C ALA A 486 23.40 -14.57 -0.89
N VAL A 487 23.96 -15.63 -0.30
CA VAL A 487 23.34 -16.39 0.80
C VAL A 487 24.38 -16.67 1.89
N ALA A 488 23.93 -16.66 3.15
CA ALA A 488 24.76 -17.08 4.26
C ALA A 488 24.81 -18.60 4.32
N LEU A 489 25.97 -19.16 4.69
CA LEU A 489 26.19 -20.59 4.88
C LEU A 489 26.35 -20.85 6.37
N LYS A 490 25.32 -21.38 7.01
CA LYS A 490 25.34 -21.74 8.44
C LYS A 490 25.81 -23.18 8.61
N PRO A 491 26.76 -23.49 9.50
CA PRO A 491 27.14 -24.87 9.75
C PRO A 491 25.95 -25.68 10.29
N ALA A 492 25.73 -26.89 9.78
CA ALA A 492 24.63 -27.74 10.24
C ALA A 492 24.87 -28.19 11.70
N ALA A 493 23.90 -27.97 12.59
CA ALA A 493 24.01 -28.10 14.05
C ALA A 493 24.24 -29.52 14.61
N ASN A 494 24.35 -30.56 13.78
CA ASN A 494 24.57 -31.90 14.28
C ASN A 494 25.99 -32.05 14.85
N ARG A 495 26.10 -32.70 16.03
CA ARG A 495 27.29 -33.06 16.85
C ARG A 495 28.46 -33.78 16.10
N ARG A 496 28.47 -33.80 14.77
CA ARG A 496 29.44 -34.47 13.90
C ARG A 496 30.22 -33.55 12.95
N GLN A 497 30.23 -32.23 13.12
CA GLN A 497 31.41 -31.46 12.70
C GLN A 497 32.54 -31.74 13.72
N ARG A 498 32.97 -33.00 13.82
CA ARG A 498 34.17 -33.34 14.57
C ARG A 498 35.37 -32.74 13.84
N ALA A 499 36.37 -32.28 14.59
CA ALA A 499 37.69 -32.03 14.02
C ALA A 499 38.14 -33.29 13.27
N GLY A 500 38.27 -33.20 11.94
CA GLY A 500 38.63 -34.33 11.06
C GLY A 500 37.54 -34.84 10.11
N ALA A 501 36.30 -34.35 10.18
CA ALA A 501 35.26 -34.76 9.22
C ALA A 501 35.62 -34.39 7.77
N GLU A 502 35.54 -35.36 6.85
CA GLU A 502 35.91 -35.18 5.43
C GLU A 502 34.98 -34.24 4.66
N THR A 503 33.77 -34.00 5.16
CA THR A 503 32.76 -33.15 4.50
C THR A 503 32.25 -32.07 5.46
N MET A 504 32.35 -30.82 5.02
CA MET A 504 31.74 -29.66 5.67
C MET A 504 30.30 -29.51 5.20
N ARG A 505 29.36 -29.42 6.14
CA ARG A 505 27.93 -29.36 5.85
C ARG A 505 27.37 -27.99 6.20
N PHE A 506 26.71 -27.36 5.25
CA PHE A 506 26.11 -26.04 5.41
C PHE A 506 24.61 -26.05 5.09
N ILE A 507 23.87 -25.26 5.83
CA ILE A 507 22.48 -24.90 5.56
C ILE A 507 22.49 -23.48 5.00
N PRO A 508 22.08 -23.27 3.74
CA PRO A 508 21.98 -21.94 3.17
C PRO A 508 20.82 -21.18 3.80
N ASP A 509 21.05 -19.92 4.15
CA ASP A 509 20.10 -19.06 4.84
C ASP A 509 20.10 -17.67 4.20
N ARG A 510 18.90 -17.11 4.02
CA ARG A 510 18.74 -15.72 3.61
C ARG A 510 17.83 -14.98 4.57
N GLY A 511 18.43 -14.36 5.58
CA GLY A 511 17.71 -13.56 6.57
C GLY A 511 16.71 -14.41 7.37
N GLY A 512 17.11 -15.63 7.75
CA GLY A 512 16.25 -16.55 8.50
C GLY A 512 15.20 -17.29 7.66
N ARG A 513 15.29 -17.24 6.32
CA ARG A 513 14.42 -17.98 5.40
C ARG A 513 15.16 -19.06 4.63
N THR A 514 14.42 -20.12 4.29
CA THR A 514 14.88 -21.20 3.42
C THR A 514 15.16 -20.70 2.00
N VAL A 515 16.33 -21.04 1.47
CA VAL A 515 16.72 -20.70 0.10
C VAL A 515 16.12 -21.72 -0.86
N ARG A 516 15.38 -21.25 -1.88
CA ARG A 516 14.73 -22.11 -2.88
C ARG A 516 15.27 -21.89 -4.29
N THR A 517 14.98 -22.81 -5.21
CA THR A 517 15.12 -22.60 -6.66
C THR A 517 13.95 -21.76 -7.18
N ALA A 518 14.05 -21.27 -8.42
CA ALA A 518 12.92 -20.68 -9.15
C ALA A 518 11.77 -21.68 -9.33
N GLY A 519 12.06 -22.99 -9.37
CA GLY A 519 11.03 -24.05 -9.37
C GLY A 519 10.32 -24.22 -8.03
N GLY A 520 10.88 -23.66 -6.95
CA GLY A 520 10.36 -23.80 -5.59
C GLY A 520 10.92 -25.02 -4.84
N GLU A 521 12.02 -25.62 -5.30
CA GLU A 521 12.71 -26.66 -4.52
C GLU A 521 13.61 -25.97 -3.47
N ALA A 522 13.53 -26.37 -2.21
CA ALA A 522 14.45 -25.88 -1.17
C ALA A 522 15.83 -26.50 -1.33
N ILE A 523 16.87 -25.66 -1.22
CA ILE A 523 18.25 -26.09 -1.09
C ILE A 523 18.46 -26.41 0.38
N ARG A 524 18.25 -27.67 0.76
CA ARG A 524 18.27 -28.10 2.16
C ARG A 524 19.68 -28.06 2.74
N ARG A 525 20.66 -28.42 1.92
CA ARG A 525 22.03 -28.63 2.35
C ARG A 525 23.02 -28.44 1.21
N ILE A 526 24.18 -27.90 1.54
CA ILE A 526 25.36 -27.86 0.69
C ILE A 526 26.47 -28.61 1.43
N ASP A 527 26.86 -29.75 0.87
CA ASP A 527 27.94 -30.59 1.36
C ASP A 527 29.19 -30.30 0.54
N ILE A 528 30.27 -29.87 1.20
CA ILE A 528 31.52 -29.48 0.58
C ILE A 528 32.65 -30.35 1.15
N PRO A 529 33.31 -31.20 0.34
CA PRO A 529 34.46 -31.96 0.80
C PRO A 529 35.58 -31.03 1.26
N ARG A 530 36.33 -31.43 2.29
CA ARG A 530 37.54 -30.70 2.66
C ARG A 530 38.57 -30.89 1.56
N PRO A 531 39.18 -29.81 1.02
CA PRO A 531 40.26 -29.96 0.06
C PRO A 531 41.44 -30.67 0.73
N ALA A 532 41.87 -31.80 0.18
CA ALA A 532 43.03 -32.53 0.69
C ALA A 532 44.30 -31.70 0.50
N ALA A 533 45.25 -31.82 1.44
CA ALA A 533 46.46 -30.99 1.47
C ALA A 533 47.32 -31.10 0.18
N ASN A 534 47.26 -32.22 -0.53
CA ASN A 534 48.08 -32.54 -1.71
C ASN A 534 47.29 -33.12 -2.91
N ALA A 535 45.96 -32.96 -2.98
CA ALA A 535 45.19 -33.56 -4.09
C ALA A 535 45.15 -32.65 -5.33
N ALA A 536 45.63 -33.16 -6.45
CA ALA A 536 45.43 -32.59 -7.79
C ALA A 536 43.99 -32.77 -8.32
N ALA A 537 43.16 -33.57 -7.63
CA ALA A 537 41.78 -33.86 -8.04
C ALA A 537 40.79 -32.79 -7.52
N PRO A 538 39.84 -32.32 -8.34
CA PRO A 538 38.80 -31.38 -7.92
C PRO A 538 37.87 -32.02 -6.87
N ALA A 539 37.49 -31.24 -5.86
CA ALA A 539 36.55 -31.70 -4.82
C ALA A 539 35.11 -31.58 -5.33
N THR A 540 34.27 -32.59 -5.13
CA THR A 540 32.86 -32.52 -5.58
C THR A 540 31.96 -32.01 -4.46
N ALA A 541 31.48 -30.77 -4.55
CA ALA A 541 30.40 -30.29 -3.70
C ALA A 541 29.04 -30.80 -4.17
N THR A 542 28.15 -31.10 -3.23
CA THR A 542 26.81 -31.60 -3.51
C THR A 542 25.76 -30.68 -2.89
N LEU A 543 24.82 -30.22 -3.72
CA LEU A 543 23.63 -29.51 -3.27
C LEU A 543 22.46 -30.48 -3.20
N GLU A 544 21.75 -30.48 -2.09
CA GLU A 544 20.56 -31.31 -1.85
C GLU A 544 19.29 -30.45 -1.98
N LEU A 545 18.47 -30.77 -2.98
CA LEU A 545 17.23 -30.06 -3.31
C LEU A 545 16.02 -30.92 -2.93
N VAL A 546 15.00 -30.30 -2.35
CA VAL A 546 13.76 -30.97 -1.92
C VAL A 546 12.54 -30.16 -2.34
N ALA A 547 11.49 -30.84 -2.82
CA ALA A 547 10.20 -30.23 -3.15
C ALA A 547 9.40 -29.84 -1.87
N ASP A 548 9.87 -28.81 -1.18
CA ASP A 548 9.36 -28.45 0.14
C ASP A 548 8.05 -27.63 0.12
N LEU A 549 7.59 -27.18 -1.06
CA LEU A 549 6.34 -26.44 -1.22
C LEU A 549 5.09 -27.31 -1.43
N ALA A 550 5.22 -28.63 -1.62
CA ALA A 550 4.07 -29.51 -1.86
C ALA A 550 2.96 -29.45 -0.77
N PRO A 551 3.27 -29.35 0.54
CA PRO A 551 2.26 -29.15 1.59
C PRO A 551 1.48 -27.85 1.45
N LEU A 552 2.13 -26.78 0.97
CA LEU A 552 1.44 -25.53 0.70
C LEU A 552 0.43 -25.72 -0.42
N ASP A 553 0.78 -26.45 -1.48
CA ASP A 553 -0.15 -26.73 -2.58
C ASP A 553 -1.37 -27.52 -2.08
N VAL A 554 -1.16 -28.54 -1.23
CA VAL A 554 -2.25 -29.31 -0.60
C VAL A 554 -3.12 -28.46 0.33
N ALA A 555 -2.53 -27.56 1.12
CA ALA A 555 -3.29 -26.64 1.96
C ALA A 555 -4.18 -25.71 1.13
N ILE A 556 -3.69 -25.23 -0.02
CA ILE A 556 -4.49 -24.42 -0.95
C ILE A 556 -5.60 -25.25 -1.60
N ASP A 557 -5.34 -26.50 -1.99
CA ASP A 557 -6.36 -27.37 -2.56
C ASP A 557 -7.47 -27.70 -1.55
N ARG A 558 -7.12 -27.91 -0.28
CA ARG A 558 -8.10 -28.10 0.80
C ARG A 558 -8.91 -26.84 1.06
N LEU A 559 -8.28 -25.65 0.99
CA LEU A 559 -9.01 -24.39 1.09
C LEU A 559 -10.02 -24.24 -0.06
N ALA A 560 -9.63 -24.58 -1.29
CA ALA A 560 -10.54 -24.60 -2.44
C ALA A 560 -11.70 -25.58 -2.24
N GLN A 561 -11.43 -26.80 -1.75
CA GLN A 561 -12.47 -27.77 -1.41
C GLN A 561 -13.40 -27.28 -0.30
N ALA A 562 -12.86 -26.64 0.75
CA ALA A 562 -13.65 -26.04 1.81
C ALA A 562 -14.55 -24.92 1.29
N THR A 563 -14.06 -24.10 0.35
CA THR A 563 -14.86 -23.08 -0.33
C THR A 563 -16.01 -23.69 -1.12
N LEU A 564 -15.73 -24.69 -1.96
CA LEU A 564 -16.76 -25.38 -2.74
C LEU A 564 -17.81 -26.06 -1.86
N ALA A 565 -17.40 -26.59 -0.71
CA ALA A 565 -18.29 -27.19 0.29
C ALA A 565 -19.03 -26.15 1.17
N GLY A 566 -18.83 -24.84 0.97
CA GLY A 566 -19.48 -23.79 1.75
C GLY A 566 -18.95 -23.63 3.19
N ARG A 567 -17.82 -24.25 3.53
CA ARG A 567 -17.17 -24.16 4.85
C ARG A 567 -16.17 -22.99 4.95
N SER A 568 -15.89 -22.34 3.82
CA SER A 568 -15.06 -21.15 3.70
C SER A 568 -15.60 -20.30 2.56
N ASP A 569 -15.34 -19.00 2.59
CA ASP A 569 -15.65 -18.04 1.53
C ASP A 569 -14.36 -17.41 0.96
N ALA A 570 -13.19 -17.93 1.33
CA ALA A 570 -11.90 -17.26 1.09
C ALA A 570 -11.48 -17.21 -0.39
N LEU A 571 -12.01 -18.13 -1.22
CA LEU A 571 -11.77 -18.21 -2.66
C LEU A 571 -13.05 -17.99 -3.49
N ASP A 572 -14.14 -17.53 -2.87
CA ASP A 572 -15.37 -17.14 -3.57
C ASP A 572 -15.22 -15.77 -4.26
N ASP A 573 -16.30 -15.25 -4.85
CA ASP A 573 -16.34 -13.95 -5.53
C ASP A 573 -16.38 -12.76 -4.53
N LEU A 574 -15.44 -12.78 -3.59
CA LEU A 574 -15.23 -11.75 -2.58
C LEU A 574 -13.83 -11.15 -2.74
N PRO A 575 -13.57 -9.95 -2.18
CA PRO A 575 -12.23 -9.43 -2.07
C PRO A 575 -11.27 -10.43 -1.41
N LEU A 576 -10.02 -10.45 -1.89
CA LEU A 576 -8.96 -11.18 -1.23
C LEU A 576 -8.76 -10.60 0.18
N ARG A 577 -8.96 -11.46 1.19
CA ARG A 577 -8.86 -11.11 2.61
C ARG A 577 -7.76 -11.94 3.26
N ARG A 578 -6.75 -11.27 3.84
CA ARG A 578 -5.64 -11.96 4.49
C ARG A 578 -6.14 -12.75 5.71
N SER A 579 -7.10 -12.19 6.42
CA SER A 579 -7.79 -12.80 7.57
C SER A 579 -8.56 -14.09 7.23
N ALA A 580 -9.06 -14.25 6.01
CA ALA A 580 -9.75 -15.47 5.57
C ALA A 580 -8.77 -16.55 5.08
N LEU A 581 -7.63 -16.15 4.50
CA LEU A 581 -6.65 -17.05 3.89
C LEU A 581 -5.65 -17.62 4.90
N LEU A 582 -4.95 -16.75 5.65
CA LEU A 582 -3.78 -17.17 6.43
C LEU A 582 -4.10 -18.15 7.57
N PRO A 583 -5.17 -17.96 8.37
CA PRO A 583 -5.46 -18.89 9.44
C PRO A 583 -5.70 -20.32 8.95
N ALA A 584 -6.45 -20.47 7.86
CA ALA A 584 -6.72 -21.77 7.25
C ALA A 584 -5.43 -22.42 6.72
N LEU A 585 -4.61 -21.66 5.97
CA LEU A 585 -3.35 -22.16 5.43
C LEU A 585 -2.38 -22.59 6.54
N LEU A 586 -2.19 -21.76 7.57
CA LEU A 586 -1.27 -22.06 8.66
C LEU A 586 -1.74 -23.26 9.49
N THR A 587 -3.04 -23.38 9.73
CA THR A 587 -3.64 -24.51 10.44
C THR A 587 -3.38 -25.83 9.71
N ASP A 588 -3.59 -25.84 8.39
CA ASP A 588 -3.30 -27.00 7.53
C ASP A 588 -1.80 -27.32 7.46
N LEU A 589 -0.93 -26.31 7.54
CA LEU A 589 0.53 -26.47 7.63
C LEU A 589 1.03 -26.83 9.04
N GLY A 590 0.13 -27.05 9.99
CA GLY A 590 0.50 -27.52 11.33
C GLY A 590 0.80 -26.43 12.35
N THR A 591 0.58 -25.17 12.02
CA THR A 591 0.76 -24.01 12.91
C THR A 591 -0.59 -23.54 13.43
N PRO A 592 -0.82 -23.49 14.75
CA PRO A 592 -2.05 -22.93 15.28
C PRO A 592 -2.21 -21.48 14.81
N ALA A 593 -3.35 -21.17 14.21
CA ALA A 593 -3.74 -19.81 13.92
C ALA A 593 -4.68 -19.30 15.01
N PRO A 594 -4.58 -18.02 15.41
CA PRO A 594 -5.54 -17.45 16.33
C PRO A 594 -6.94 -17.46 15.70
N ALA A 595 -7.95 -17.52 16.55
CA ALA A 595 -9.33 -17.30 16.14
C ALA A 595 -9.47 -15.93 15.46
N PRO A 596 -10.37 -15.78 14.47
CA PRO A 596 -10.66 -14.48 13.90
C PRO A 596 -11.10 -13.52 15.01
N PRO A 597 -10.69 -12.23 14.96
CA PRO A 597 -11.12 -11.25 15.94
C PRO A 597 -12.66 -11.13 15.93
N SER A 598 -13.25 -10.84 17.09
CA SER A 598 -14.70 -10.68 17.17
C SER A 598 -15.17 -9.50 16.31
N ALA A 599 -16.38 -9.61 15.78
CA ALA A 599 -17.04 -8.51 15.09
C ALA A 599 -17.31 -7.40 16.10
N ALA A 600 -16.57 -6.30 16.00
CA ALA A 600 -16.87 -5.05 16.66
C ALA A 600 -17.43 -4.08 15.62
N PRO A 601 -18.28 -3.14 16.02
CA PRO A 601 -18.92 -2.23 15.09
C PRO A 601 -17.87 -1.35 14.38
N SER A 602 -18.14 -1.01 13.12
CA SER A 602 -17.40 0.03 12.38
C SER A 602 -17.71 1.40 12.97
N ALA A 603 -16.80 2.36 12.82
CA ALA A 603 -17.13 3.74 13.15
C ALA A 603 -18.36 4.18 12.31
N PRO A 604 -19.26 4.99 12.87
CA PRO A 604 -20.39 5.49 12.08
C PRO A 604 -19.88 6.37 10.93
N ARG A 605 -20.74 6.59 9.92
CA ARG A 605 -20.55 7.70 8.99
C ARG A 605 -20.53 8.95 9.85
N LEU A 606 -19.54 9.83 9.70
CA LEU A 606 -19.69 11.16 10.26
C LEU A 606 -20.97 11.70 9.63
N ALA A 607 -21.99 11.92 10.46
CA ALA A 607 -23.24 12.45 9.97
C ALA A 607 -22.92 13.67 9.11
N ASP A 608 -23.58 13.78 7.94
CA ASP A 608 -23.81 15.10 7.39
C ASP A 608 -24.35 15.89 8.58
N PRO A 609 -23.66 16.98 9.01
CA PRO A 609 -23.95 17.62 10.28
C PRO A 609 -25.47 17.76 10.41
N PRO A 610 -26.08 17.31 11.53
CA PRO A 610 -27.51 17.52 11.71
C PRO A 610 -27.76 19.00 11.43
N ALA A 611 -28.79 19.31 10.65
CA ALA A 611 -29.14 20.68 10.38
C ALA A 611 -29.18 21.38 11.75
N ALA A 612 -28.22 22.26 12.02
CA ALA A 612 -28.10 22.97 13.29
C ALA A 612 -29.18 24.06 13.32
N ARG A 613 -30.43 23.62 13.16
CA ARG A 613 -31.57 24.42 12.75
C ARG A 613 -32.83 23.60 13.01
N ASP A 614 -33.66 24.10 13.93
CA ASP A 614 -34.92 23.47 14.34
C ASP A 614 -36.08 23.63 13.31
N GLY A 615 -35.80 24.10 12.10
CA GLY A 615 -36.81 24.39 11.09
C GLY A 615 -36.32 24.32 9.64
N ALA A 616 -37.25 24.26 8.69
CA ALA A 616 -36.97 24.16 7.27
C ALA A 616 -36.07 25.31 6.76
N TRP A 617 -35.27 25.03 5.74
CA TRP A 617 -34.47 26.04 5.05
C TRP A 617 -35.38 26.99 4.25
N PRO A 618 -35.23 28.32 4.41
CA PRO A 618 -35.90 29.29 3.58
C PRO A 618 -35.55 29.04 2.11
N PRO A 619 -36.49 29.25 1.16
CA PRO A 619 -36.26 28.97 -0.26
C PRO A 619 -34.97 29.57 -0.81
N GLU A 620 -34.60 30.77 -0.39
CA GLU A 620 -33.40 31.49 -0.81
C GLU A 620 -32.09 30.90 -0.26
N LEU A 621 -32.14 30.17 0.85
CA LEU A 621 -30.99 29.51 1.46
C LEU A 621 -30.84 28.04 1.02
N GLN A 622 -31.89 27.44 0.43
CA GLN A 622 -31.87 26.05 -0.01
C GLN A 622 -30.72 25.72 -0.99
N PRO A 623 -30.35 26.57 -1.96
CA PRO A 623 -29.21 26.27 -2.83
C PRO A 623 -27.90 26.12 -2.05
N PHE A 624 -27.66 26.98 -1.06
CA PHE A 624 -26.47 26.91 -0.21
C PHE A 624 -26.50 25.70 0.72
N ALA A 625 -27.65 25.40 1.31
CA ALA A 625 -27.82 24.19 2.12
C ALA A 625 -27.52 22.92 1.30
N ARG A 626 -28.03 22.85 0.08
CA ARG A 626 -27.87 21.71 -0.83
C ARG A 626 -26.43 21.57 -1.33
N GLN A 627 -25.78 22.67 -1.70
CA GLN A 627 -24.46 22.66 -2.35
C GLN A 627 -23.29 22.79 -1.36
N CYS A 628 -23.49 23.43 -0.22
CA CYS A 628 -22.44 23.78 0.74
C CYS A 628 -22.66 23.21 2.15
N GLY A 629 -23.88 22.74 2.46
CA GLY A 629 -24.29 22.26 3.78
C GLY A 629 -23.41 21.13 4.33
N GLN A 630 -22.98 20.22 3.46
CA GLN A 630 -22.15 19.06 3.83
C GLN A 630 -20.86 19.47 4.57
N CYS A 631 -20.27 20.61 4.21
CA CYS A 631 -19.03 21.10 4.79
C CYS A 631 -19.23 22.27 5.77
N HIS A 632 -20.18 23.15 5.48
CA HIS A 632 -20.28 24.45 6.15
C HIS A 632 -21.43 24.57 7.16
N ALA A 633 -22.20 23.49 7.40
CA ALA A 633 -23.22 23.46 8.45
C ALA A 633 -22.69 22.96 9.81
N ALA A 634 -21.50 22.34 9.86
CA ALA A 634 -20.92 21.81 11.10
C ALA A 634 -20.22 22.88 11.96
N ALA A 635 -20.19 22.67 13.27
CA ALA A 635 -19.37 23.43 14.22
C ALA A 635 -17.91 22.95 14.22
N THR A 636 -17.27 22.91 13.06
CA THR A 636 -15.85 22.56 12.93
C THR A 636 -14.97 23.80 12.91
N ALA A 637 -13.71 23.67 13.34
CA ALA A 637 -12.72 24.75 13.24
C ALA A 637 -12.40 25.09 11.77
N PHE A 638 -12.49 24.10 10.88
CA PHE A 638 -12.30 24.27 9.45
C PHE A 638 -13.04 23.16 8.67
N PRO A 639 -13.75 23.47 7.56
CA PRO A 639 -13.95 24.80 6.98
C PRO A 639 -14.94 25.65 7.81
N PRO A 640 -14.99 26.98 7.63
CA PRO A 640 -15.82 27.86 8.47
C PRO A 640 -17.31 27.54 8.32
N GLY A 641 -17.99 27.34 9.45
CA GLY A 641 -19.42 26.98 9.50
C GLY A 641 -20.38 28.14 9.18
N PHE A 642 -20.37 28.67 7.95
CA PHE A 642 -21.22 29.83 7.59
C PHE A 642 -22.71 29.50 7.46
N LEU A 643 -23.09 28.22 7.42
CA LEU A 643 -24.48 27.75 7.42
C LEU A 643 -25.00 27.37 8.82
N ARG A 644 -24.27 27.77 9.88
CA ARG A 644 -24.65 27.50 11.27
C ARG A 644 -25.45 28.67 11.88
N GLY A 645 -26.46 28.33 12.66
CA GLY A 645 -27.24 29.28 13.48
C GLY A 645 -28.59 29.62 12.85
N GLY A 646 -29.27 30.63 13.43
CA GLY A 646 -30.55 31.11 12.89
C GLY A 646 -30.40 31.80 11.54
N ASP A 647 -31.53 32.01 10.86
CA ASP A 647 -31.60 32.49 9.47
C ASP A 647 -30.84 33.79 9.27
N GLU A 648 -30.99 34.73 10.21
CA GLU A 648 -30.32 36.02 10.18
C GLU A 648 -28.79 35.87 10.27
N GLN A 649 -28.31 34.99 11.16
CA GLN A 649 -26.88 34.70 11.30
C GLN A 649 -26.32 34.07 10.02
N VAL A 650 -27.06 33.13 9.41
CA VAL A 650 -26.66 32.50 8.16
C VAL A 650 -26.64 33.52 7.01
N ARG A 651 -27.67 34.35 6.88
CA ARG A 651 -27.70 35.43 5.87
C ARG A 651 -26.53 36.39 6.05
N GLY A 652 -26.26 36.84 7.28
CA GLY A 652 -25.13 37.72 7.59
C GLY A 652 -23.78 37.10 7.23
N ARG A 653 -23.58 35.80 7.53
CA ARG A 653 -22.33 35.10 7.18
C ARG A 653 -22.19 34.82 5.68
N ILE A 654 -23.27 34.49 4.99
CA ILE A 654 -23.27 34.35 3.53
C ILE A 654 -22.92 35.68 2.88
N ALA A 655 -23.55 36.79 3.32
CA ALA A 655 -23.24 38.13 2.84
C ALA A 655 -21.76 38.48 3.08
N ALA A 656 -21.24 38.23 4.28
CA ALA A 656 -19.83 38.46 4.61
C ALA A 656 -18.85 37.60 3.79
N CYS A 657 -19.31 36.47 3.24
CA CYS A 657 -18.50 35.57 2.42
C CYS A 657 -18.81 35.66 0.91
N ALA A 658 -19.75 36.52 0.49
CA ALA A 658 -20.31 36.50 -0.86
C ALA A 658 -19.26 36.65 -1.95
N GLU A 659 -18.34 37.62 -1.84
CA GLU A 659 -17.26 37.83 -2.80
C GLU A 659 -16.35 36.60 -2.94
N ARG A 660 -16.03 35.96 -1.81
CA ARG A 660 -15.21 34.75 -1.77
C ARG A 660 -15.93 33.57 -2.43
N MET A 661 -17.24 33.43 -2.19
CA MET A 661 -18.05 32.41 -2.86
C MET A 661 -18.12 32.67 -4.37
N LEU A 662 -18.40 33.90 -4.79
CA LEU A 662 -18.46 34.29 -6.21
C LEU A 662 -17.11 34.05 -6.90
N PHE A 663 -15.99 34.43 -6.29
CA PHE A 663 -14.66 34.16 -6.81
C PHE A 663 -14.45 32.66 -7.06
N ARG A 664 -14.81 31.82 -6.08
CA ARG A 664 -14.67 30.36 -6.18
C ARG A 664 -15.52 29.79 -7.31
N LEU A 665 -16.78 30.22 -7.43
CA LEU A 665 -17.70 29.78 -8.47
C LEU A 665 -17.24 30.22 -9.86
N ALA A 666 -16.82 31.47 -10.01
CA ALA A 666 -16.30 32.02 -11.27
C ALA A 666 -15.02 31.30 -11.73
N MET A 667 -14.11 30.98 -10.81
CA MET A 667 -12.92 30.17 -11.11
C MET A 667 -13.29 28.75 -11.50
N ASN A 668 -14.26 28.13 -10.82
CA ASN A 668 -14.71 26.78 -11.14
C ASN A 668 -15.36 26.68 -12.53
N ALA A 669 -16.06 27.74 -12.98
CA ALA A 669 -16.66 27.82 -14.30
C ALA A 669 -15.63 27.89 -15.45
N ARG A 670 -14.37 28.24 -15.16
CA ARG A 670 -13.30 28.25 -16.17
C ARG A 670 -12.82 26.82 -16.45
N PRO A 671 -12.47 26.49 -17.71
CA PRO A 671 -11.83 25.21 -18.01
C PRO A 671 -10.50 25.11 -17.25
N PRO A 672 -10.08 23.91 -16.80
CA PRO A 672 -8.87 23.74 -15.97
C PRO A 672 -7.62 24.43 -16.53
N ALA A 673 -7.40 24.37 -17.85
CA ALA A 673 -6.26 24.99 -18.52
C ALA A 673 -6.26 26.54 -18.47
N ALA A 674 -7.42 27.18 -18.26
CA ALA A 674 -7.56 28.63 -18.18
C ALA A 674 -7.59 29.15 -16.73
N ARG A 675 -7.41 28.27 -15.74
CA ARG A 675 -7.37 28.67 -14.34
C ARG A 675 -5.97 29.15 -13.98
N PRO A 676 -5.82 30.33 -13.35
CA PRO A 676 -4.51 30.79 -12.88
C PRO A 676 -4.01 29.96 -11.68
N LYS A 677 -4.94 29.48 -10.85
CA LYS A 677 -4.67 28.69 -9.64
C LYS A 677 -5.83 27.77 -9.29
N THR A 678 -5.63 26.88 -8.32
CA THR A 678 -6.69 26.03 -7.75
C THR A 678 -7.92 26.88 -7.40
N PRO A 679 -9.16 26.45 -7.74
CA PRO A 679 -10.40 27.19 -7.53
C PRO A 679 -10.79 27.27 -6.04
N MET A 680 -10.03 28.09 -5.31
CA MET A 680 -10.17 28.35 -3.89
C MET A 680 -10.15 29.86 -3.64
N PRO A 681 -11.02 30.37 -2.75
CA PRO A 681 -11.09 31.79 -2.47
C PRO A 681 -9.81 32.30 -1.81
N PRO A 682 -9.50 33.60 -1.94
CA PRO A 682 -8.41 34.18 -1.18
C PRO A 682 -8.60 33.96 0.34
N PRO A 683 -7.50 33.98 1.12
CA PRO A 683 -7.58 33.93 2.57
C PRO A 683 -8.49 35.06 3.08
N PRO A 684 -9.24 34.84 4.18
CA PRO A 684 -10.04 35.90 4.77
C PRO A 684 -9.13 37.07 5.18
N PRO A 685 -9.62 38.32 5.15
CA PRO A 685 -8.87 39.44 5.69
C PRO A 685 -8.53 39.17 7.16
N PRO A 686 -7.37 39.66 7.66
CA PRO A 686 -6.99 39.44 9.05
C PRO A 686 -8.10 39.95 9.97
N MET A 687 -8.54 39.12 10.92
CA MET A 687 -9.48 39.59 11.94
C MET A 687 -8.83 40.74 12.70
N PRO A 688 -9.55 41.86 12.94
CA PRO A 688 -9.00 42.96 13.72
C PRO A 688 -8.58 42.41 15.08
N ARG A 689 -7.32 42.64 15.45
CA ARG A 689 -6.82 42.27 16.78
C ARG A 689 -7.72 42.94 17.81
N PRO A 690 -8.25 42.23 18.81
CA PRO A 690 -9.02 42.87 19.87
C PRO A 690 -8.17 43.99 20.45
N SER A 691 -8.71 45.21 20.46
CA SER A 691 -8.00 46.35 21.00
C SER A 691 -7.61 46.01 22.43
N ARG A 692 -6.31 46.09 22.73
CA ARG A 692 -5.84 46.10 24.11
C ARG A 692 -6.28 47.43 24.72
N ASN A 693 -7.55 47.56 25.07
CA ASN A 693 -7.97 48.54 26.06
C ASN A 693 -7.40 48.07 27.40
N ARG A 694 -6.17 48.46 27.69
CA ARG A 694 -5.68 48.54 29.06
C ARG A 694 -6.47 49.67 29.73
N PRO A 695 -7.29 49.41 30.75
CA PRO A 695 -7.76 50.49 31.59
C PRO A 695 -6.53 51.05 32.33
N THR A 696 -6.19 52.29 32.05
CA THR A 696 -5.34 53.10 32.93
C THR A 696 -6.05 53.21 34.28
N ILE A 697 -5.66 52.35 35.22
CA ILE A 697 -5.96 52.57 36.64
C ILE A 697 -4.98 53.63 37.11
N ARG A 698 -5.46 54.87 37.28
CA ARG A 698 -4.83 55.85 38.17
C ARG A 698 -5.19 55.46 39.60
N ARG A 699 -4.20 55.03 40.38
CA ARG A 699 -4.03 55.42 41.78
C ARG A 699 -2.55 55.58 42.03
#